data_AF-A0A7J2RFL3-F1
#
_entry.id   AF-A0A7J2RFL3-F1
#
_cell.length_a   1.000
_cell.length_b   1.000
_cell.length_c   1.000
_cell.angle_alpha   90.00
_cell.angle_beta   90.00
_cell.angle_gamma   90.00
#
_symmetry.space_group_name_H-M   'P 1'
#
loop_
_entity.id
_entity.type
_entity.pdbx_description
1 polymer ?
#
loop_
_entity_poly.entity_id
_entity_poly.type
_entity_poly.pdbx_seq_one_letter_code
_entity_poly.pdbx_strand_id
1 'polypeptide(L)'
;DTKGAGKITIQQPKEGYFEFQLPDSREGWVESLKLMIEAYFFGKQVPKYDFSLIRAAGAPIRGFGGIASGPEPLKEMLEDVEGILKSQVGQKITSLDIVDIMNLIGRCVVAGNVRRSAEIALGDPTDYNFVTCKQDQEKLYSHRWASNNSIFAVKGLDYSFIANQIAVNGEPGIFWLENARAYSRMKDSPDFKDKKAAGVNPCITGDTLIAVADGRNAVSIKQLAEEGNDIPVYCKDDKGLTIIRMMRNPRITSNNEDIYQVKLDDDSIIKCTGNHKFLLKNMKQKEARELRDGDSLMITPKWQTTWAEIMGEEKKKRSIYWMLNDGKKNTFEHSFIYGQFNKCKIPSGYVIHHKDKVSLNNSIDNLELMLKDDHDSLHDISGDKNPMRRWWRTATEVEKRNYRRKMSEALSGEKNPRYSGFTDDEIYNEMLNLINETELPLSFTRWKKHATKIGMPFISPRWGESQSPIGLIRKGNIECGFDWYDNHVIRREYNRFIKLLKKTDLELLFEDGIIYTYKSCEGCGGRFKVKYARREQSYCSHLCVLQANLEKAQNAHKAKAKKIRDEKRIKLFDLLIKEIAANKIIPTKSEFIEILRNNDIKDFRTIGMPDSYSQVLDNISEIYGIFKINSKKITQNKQYAKEIAILLIENGLTYNHKVISVKRIGYDVVYNGTVDEFHNFGIIINEKETKSGRPRMEIAFTVNCGEQTLESFELCCLAETFPSRHDSYEEFQETLKYAYLYAKSVTLVNTHWQETNAVMLKNRRMGISQTGIIEAFVKHGRRKILEWCDKGYNYLQDLDEQYSGWLCIPRSIKITTVKPSGTVSLLPGVPPGIHYPHSEYYIRRIRLSMNSDLIEPIKNAGYKIETDSYSPNTVVAEFPVHEKYFERSKNDVSIWEQAENAAAYQHYWSDNQVSITITFTQDEADQIKHVLECYEDKLKSVSFLPIKKHGYKQAPYEEITREKYEELTRNTKPLYLDETKDRAIGEKFCDSDSCELPADYFNK
;
A
#
# COMPACT_ATOMS: atom_id res chain seq x y z
N ASP A 1 -10.18 21.15 -12.51
CA ASP A 1 -11.22 22.10 -12.97
C ASP A 1 -11.00 23.44 -12.26
N THR A 2 -11.70 24.51 -12.65
CA THR A 2 -11.52 25.85 -12.06
C THR A 2 -12.35 26.08 -10.79
N LYS A 3 -12.99 25.04 -10.22
CA LYS A 3 -13.86 25.13 -9.02
C LYS A 3 -13.14 25.56 -7.73
N GLY A 4 -11.83 25.81 -7.79
CA GLY A 4 -11.04 26.46 -6.75
C GLY A 4 -11.08 28.00 -6.78
N ALA A 5 -11.58 28.60 -7.86
CA ALA A 5 -11.62 30.06 -8.03
C ALA A 5 -12.41 30.73 -6.90
N GLY A 6 -11.87 31.84 -6.38
CA GLY A 6 -12.46 32.61 -5.29
C GLY A 6 -12.36 31.99 -3.89
N LYS A 7 -11.78 30.79 -3.74
CA LYS A 7 -11.76 30.03 -2.47
C LYS A 7 -10.56 30.30 -1.56
N ILE A 8 -9.43 30.72 -2.11
CA ILE A 8 -8.21 31.02 -1.35
C ILE A 8 -7.79 32.47 -1.65
N THR A 9 -7.46 33.23 -0.59
CA THR A 9 -6.74 34.51 -0.73
C THR A 9 -5.25 34.21 -0.66
N ILE A 10 -4.48 34.66 -1.66
CA ILE A 10 -3.05 34.41 -1.70
C ILE A 10 -2.35 35.25 -0.63
N GLN A 11 -1.49 34.62 0.15
CA GLN A 11 -0.80 35.21 1.28
C GLN A 11 0.63 35.61 0.90
N GLN A 12 1.17 36.63 1.57
CA GLN A 12 2.59 36.95 1.50
C GLN A 12 3.38 35.82 2.19
N PRO A 13 4.35 35.17 1.52
CA PRO A 13 5.20 34.18 2.15
C PRO A 13 6.03 34.76 3.29
N LYS A 14 6.34 33.93 4.27
CA LYS A 14 7.19 34.31 5.42
C LYS A 14 8.63 34.53 4.98
N GLU A 15 9.29 35.54 5.55
CA GLU A 15 10.70 35.84 5.28
C GLU A 15 11.64 34.66 5.60
N GLY A 16 12.73 34.57 4.84
CA GLY A 16 13.70 33.47 4.88
C GLY A 16 13.31 32.31 3.95
N TYR A 17 14.20 31.33 3.87
CA TYR A 17 14.04 30.13 3.03
C TYR A 17 14.50 28.88 3.79
N PHE A 18 14.10 27.71 3.31
CA PHE A 18 14.69 26.41 3.66
C PHE A 18 15.20 25.73 2.40
N GLU A 19 16.24 24.91 2.49
CA GLU A 19 16.80 24.23 1.32
C GLU A 19 16.06 22.92 1.05
N PHE A 20 15.63 22.71 -0.21
CA PHE A 20 14.98 21.48 -0.66
C PHE A 20 15.79 20.85 -1.79
N GLN A 21 16.53 19.79 -1.47
CA GLN A 21 17.27 19.01 -2.47
C GLN A 21 16.31 18.13 -3.26
N LEU A 22 16.20 18.41 -4.57
CA LEU A 22 15.12 17.92 -5.42
C LEU A 22 15.54 16.60 -6.09
N PRO A 23 14.91 15.46 -5.75
CA PRO A 23 15.32 14.17 -6.28
C PRO A 23 14.90 14.01 -7.75
N ASP A 24 15.67 13.22 -8.50
CA ASP A 24 15.53 12.94 -9.93
C ASP A 24 14.36 11.98 -10.28
N SER A 25 13.19 12.24 -9.70
CA SER A 25 11.97 11.43 -9.81
C SER A 25 10.72 12.30 -10.02
N ARG A 26 9.64 11.69 -10.53
CA ARG A 26 8.37 12.42 -10.78
C ARG A 26 7.75 12.91 -9.48
N GLU A 27 7.86 12.11 -8.44
CA GLU A 27 7.39 12.37 -7.09
C GLU A 27 8.13 13.59 -6.49
N GLY A 28 9.44 13.72 -6.75
CA GLY A 28 10.23 14.91 -6.37
C GLY A 28 9.76 16.20 -7.04
N TRP A 29 9.40 16.14 -8.33
CA TRP A 29 8.90 17.28 -9.10
C TRP A 29 7.48 17.68 -8.70
N VAL A 30 6.64 16.72 -8.31
CA VAL A 30 5.30 16.99 -7.75
C VAL A 30 5.40 17.63 -6.36
N GLU A 31 6.29 17.13 -5.51
CA GLU A 31 6.49 17.67 -4.15
C GLU A 31 7.10 19.08 -4.18
N SER A 32 8.05 19.37 -5.09
CA SER A 32 8.62 20.72 -5.21
C SER A 32 7.56 21.77 -5.56
N LEU A 33 6.70 21.49 -6.55
CA LEU A 33 5.58 22.36 -6.92
C LEU A 33 4.59 22.57 -5.77
N LYS A 34 4.24 21.48 -5.07
CA LYS A 34 3.37 21.54 -3.90
C LYS A 34 3.93 22.49 -2.83
N LEU A 35 5.24 22.42 -2.54
CA LEU A 35 5.88 23.33 -1.58
C LEU A 35 5.82 24.81 -2.00
N MET A 36 5.94 25.11 -3.30
CA MET A 36 5.78 26.49 -3.81
C MET A 36 4.34 26.99 -3.61
N ILE A 37 3.35 26.20 -4.02
CA ILE A 37 1.94 26.55 -3.88
C ILE A 37 1.56 26.72 -2.40
N GLU A 38 2.03 25.82 -1.52
CA GLU A 38 1.80 25.92 -0.08
C GLU A 38 2.43 27.17 0.56
N ALA A 39 3.56 27.68 0.06
CA ALA A 39 4.20 28.89 0.56
C ALA A 39 3.28 30.12 0.42
N TYR A 40 2.63 30.25 -0.73
CA TYR A 40 1.72 31.36 -1.03
C TYR A 40 0.27 31.11 -0.57
N PHE A 41 -0.21 29.86 -0.54
CA PHE A 41 -1.57 29.56 -0.04
C PHE A 41 -1.66 29.65 1.49
N PHE A 42 -0.60 29.28 2.20
CA PHE A 42 -0.58 29.17 3.67
C PHE A 42 0.46 30.08 4.36
N GLY A 43 1.08 31.01 3.64
CA GLY A 43 2.05 31.97 4.21
C GLY A 43 3.33 31.30 4.74
N LYS A 44 3.72 30.12 4.23
CA LYS A 44 4.95 29.43 4.64
C LYS A 44 6.18 30.13 4.01
N GLN A 45 7.37 29.65 4.35
CA GLN A 45 8.60 30.11 3.68
C GLN A 45 8.69 29.51 2.28
N VAL A 46 9.20 30.28 1.32
CA VAL A 46 9.47 29.77 -0.03
C VAL A 46 10.69 28.83 0.03
N PRO A 47 10.61 27.61 -0.53
CA PRO A 47 11.76 26.72 -0.64
C PRO A 47 12.85 27.27 -1.56
N LYS A 48 14.10 27.15 -1.16
CA LYS A 48 15.27 27.30 -2.03
C LYS A 48 15.64 25.92 -2.57
N TYR A 49 15.34 25.68 -3.84
CA TYR A 49 15.58 24.39 -4.47
C TYR A 49 17.07 24.16 -4.77
N ASP A 50 17.58 23.00 -4.38
CA ASP A 50 18.84 22.45 -4.89
C ASP A 50 18.53 21.40 -5.96
N PHE A 51 18.85 21.73 -7.21
CA PHE A 51 18.63 20.89 -8.37
C PHE A 51 19.79 19.92 -8.66
N SER A 52 20.83 19.86 -7.80
CA SER A 52 22.08 19.11 -8.05
C SER A 52 21.91 17.61 -8.28
N LEU A 53 20.84 17.01 -7.77
CA LEU A 53 20.53 15.59 -7.98
C LEU A 53 19.83 15.31 -9.30
N ILE A 54 19.22 16.30 -9.96
CA ILE A 54 18.54 16.11 -11.24
C ILE A 54 19.58 15.86 -12.33
N ARG A 55 19.34 14.83 -13.15
CA ARG A 55 20.24 14.49 -14.25
C ARG A 55 20.44 15.67 -15.21
N ALA A 56 21.68 15.91 -15.63
CA ALA A 56 22.02 16.99 -16.54
C ALA A 56 21.33 16.88 -17.90
N ALA A 57 21.18 18.01 -18.60
CA ALA A 57 20.68 18.03 -19.97
C ALA A 57 21.56 17.15 -20.89
N GLY A 58 20.91 16.40 -21.79
CA GLY A 58 21.56 15.40 -22.65
C GLY A 58 21.77 14.02 -22.02
N ALA A 59 21.55 13.84 -20.71
CA ALA A 59 21.70 12.53 -20.07
C ALA A 59 20.62 11.52 -20.54
N PRO A 60 20.98 10.25 -20.83
CA PRO A 60 20.03 9.27 -21.38
C PRO A 60 18.99 8.79 -20.36
N ILE A 61 17.74 8.66 -20.79
CA ILE A 61 16.60 8.25 -19.96
C ILE A 61 16.38 6.72 -20.08
N ARG A 62 16.86 5.98 -19.07
CA ARG A 62 16.88 4.49 -19.07
C ARG A 62 15.52 3.79 -19.18
N GLY A 63 14.40 4.48 -18.94
CA GLY A 63 13.06 3.87 -18.89
C GLY A 63 12.20 4.04 -20.14
N PHE A 64 12.27 5.19 -20.81
CA PHE A 64 11.35 5.57 -21.89
C PHE A 64 12.07 5.91 -23.21
N GLY A 65 13.40 5.82 -23.25
CA GLY A 65 14.22 6.31 -24.37
C GLY A 65 14.41 7.83 -24.32
N GLY A 66 15.27 8.34 -25.20
CA GLY A 66 15.58 9.77 -25.33
C GLY A 66 16.53 10.33 -24.27
N ILE A 67 16.70 11.65 -24.33
CA ILE A 67 17.60 12.43 -23.48
C ILE A 67 16.84 13.37 -22.56
N ALA A 68 17.40 13.64 -21.38
CA ALA A 68 16.86 14.59 -20.42
C ALA A 68 17.10 16.04 -20.85
N SER A 69 16.16 16.90 -20.51
CA SER A 69 16.25 18.36 -20.72
C SER A 69 16.96 19.10 -19.58
N GLY A 70 17.42 18.38 -18.56
CA GLY A 70 18.02 18.94 -17.35
C GLY A 70 16.99 19.52 -16.37
N PRO A 71 17.44 20.27 -15.35
CA PRO A 71 16.56 20.86 -14.34
C PRO A 71 15.80 22.12 -14.80
N GLU A 72 16.27 22.80 -15.86
CA GLU A 72 15.80 24.16 -16.19
C GLU A 72 14.28 24.26 -16.41
N PRO A 73 13.60 23.35 -17.13
CA PRO A 73 12.15 23.47 -17.32
C PRO A 73 11.32 23.31 -16.05
N LEU A 74 11.86 22.61 -15.04
CA LEU A 74 11.23 22.52 -13.72
C LEU A 74 11.43 23.82 -12.94
N LYS A 75 12.64 24.38 -13.02
CA LYS A 75 12.98 25.66 -12.40
C LYS A 75 12.13 26.81 -12.97
N GLU A 76 12.07 26.95 -14.30
CA GLU A 76 11.22 27.95 -14.98
C GLU A 76 9.75 27.83 -14.58
N MET A 77 9.22 26.60 -14.47
CA MET A 77 7.83 26.38 -14.05
C MET A 77 7.59 26.82 -12.61
N LEU A 78 8.52 26.53 -11.70
CA LEU A 78 8.45 26.97 -10.30
C LEU A 78 8.57 28.50 -10.17
N GLU A 79 9.44 29.13 -10.96
CA GLU A 79 9.62 30.60 -11.03
C GLU A 79 8.37 31.30 -11.61
N ASP A 80 7.74 30.77 -12.66
CA ASP A 80 6.51 31.34 -13.24
C ASP A 80 5.29 31.15 -12.32
N VAL A 81 5.16 29.97 -11.69
CA VAL A 81 4.11 29.71 -10.67
C VAL A 81 4.28 30.64 -9.47
N GLU A 82 5.52 30.86 -9.00
CA GLU A 82 5.82 31.87 -7.99
C GLU A 82 5.41 33.27 -8.46
N GLY A 83 5.73 33.66 -9.69
CA GLY A 83 5.38 34.95 -10.27
C GLY A 83 3.87 35.23 -10.25
N ILE A 84 3.05 34.26 -10.66
CA ILE A 84 1.58 34.34 -10.60
C ILE A 84 1.13 34.54 -9.16
N LEU A 85 1.53 33.65 -8.26
CA LEU A 85 1.10 33.67 -6.86
C LEU A 85 1.50 34.98 -6.16
N LYS A 86 2.73 35.44 -6.40
CA LYS A 86 3.26 36.70 -5.88
C LYS A 86 2.52 37.93 -6.38
N SER A 87 2.12 37.95 -7.66
CA SER A 87 1.33 39.05 -8.22
C SER A 87 -0.07 39.16 -7.60
N GLN A 88 -0.61 38.03 -7.11
CA GLN A 88 -1.95 37.91 -6.54
C GLN A 88 -1.97 38.03 -5.00
N VAL A 89 -0.87 38.38 -4.34
CA VAL A 89 -0.82 38.55 -2.86
C VAL A 89 -1.89 39.55 -2.39
N GLY A 90 -2.69 39.14 -1.41
CA GLY A 90 -3.83 39.89 -0.89
C GLY A 90 -5.12 39.75 -1.71
N GLN A 91 -5.05 39.16 -2.91
CA GLN A 91 -6.20 38.89 -3.78
C GLN A 91 -6.65 37.43 -3.68
N LYS A 92 -7.89 37.17 -4.11
CA LYS A 92 -8.40 35.80 -4.25
C LYS A 92 -7.88 35.16 -5.53
N ILE A 93 -7.46 33.90 -5.45
CA ILE A 93 -7.08 33.11 -6.62
C ILE A 93 -8.24 33.05 -7.61
N THR A 94 -7.96 33.38 -8.87
CA THR A 94 -8.94 33.38 -9.96
C THR A 94 -8.95 32.04 -10.69
N SER A 95 -9.95 31.84 -11.54
CA SER A 95 -9.96 30.73 -12.50
C SER A 95 -8.78 30.80 -13.47
N LEU A 96 -8.37 32.00 -13.87
CA LEU A 96 -7.21 32.23 -14.71
C LEU A 96 -5.92 31.80 -14.04
N ASP A 97 -5.72 32.11 -12.76
CA ASP A 97 -4.51 31.70 -12.03
C ASP A 97 -4.41 30.17 -11.93
N ILE A 98 -5.54 29.50 -11.69
CA ILE A 98 -5.61 28.03 -11.65
C ILE A 98 -5.26 27.43 -13.03
N VAL A 99 -5.83 28.00 -14.10
CA VAL A 99 -5.54 27.57 -15.48
C VAL A 99 -4.11 27.88 -15.89
N ASP A 100 -3.55 29.02 -15.47
CA ASP A 100 -2.17 29.40 -15.75
C ASP A 100 -1.20 28.43 -15.05
N ILE A 101 -1.41 28.13 -13.77
CA ILE A 101 -0.62 27.12 -13.02
C ILE A 101 -0.75 25.74 -13.68
N MET A 102 -1.96 25.28 -14.01
CA MET A 102 -2.20 24.01 -14.73
C MET A 102 -1.38 23.93 -16.03
N ASN A 103 -1.52 24.94 -16.88
CA ASN A 103 -0.81 25.02 -18.15
C ASN A 103 0.73 25.12 -18.02
N LEU A 104 1.24 25.75 -16.95
CA LEU A 104 2.68 25.78 -16.65
C LEU A 104 3.22 24.38 -16.27
N ILE A 105 2.44 23.57 -15.55
CA ILE A 105 2.76 22.15 -15.31
C ILE A 105 2.79 21.40 -16.64
N GLY A 106 1.79 21.60 -17.50
CA GLY A 106 1.74 21.05 -18.86
C GLY A 106 2.99 21.41 -19.67
N ARG A 107 3.37 22.69 -19.70
CA ARG A 107 4.59 23.20 -20.37
C ARG A 107 5.86 22.51 -19.85
N CYS A 108 6.02 22.40 -18.54
CA CYS A 108 7.16 21.74 -17.90
C CYS A 108 7.34 20.28 -18.38
N VAL A 109 6.23 19.54 -18.49
CA VAL A 109 6.25 18.15 -18.97
C VAL A 109 6.63 18.06 -20.45
N VAL A 110 6.20 19.02 -21.29
CA VAL A 110 6.55 19.04 -22.73
C VAL A 110 8.02 19.39 -22.97
N ALA A 111 8.54 20.36 -22.23
CA ALA A 111 9.93 20.78 -22.31
C ALA A 111 10.93 19.64 -21.97
N GLY A 112 10.46 18.54 -21.37
CA GLY A 112 11.20 17.28 -21.21
C GLY A 112 11.50 16.50 -22.50
N ASN A 113 11.19 17.03 -23.69
CA ASN A 113 11.55 16.52 -25.04
C ASN A 113 11.07 15.11 -25.43
N VAL A 114 10.46 14.34 -24.52
CA VAL A 114 10.03 12.94 -24.76
C VAL A 114 8.50 12.77 -24.82
N ARG A 115 7.71 13.75 -24.37
CA ARG A 115 6.22 13.68 -24.39
C ARG A 115 5.57 15.02 -24.70
N ARG A 116 4.34 14.96 -25.21
CA ARG A 116 3.39 16.09 -25.27
C ARG A 116 2.47 16.05 -24.04
N SER A 117 2.04 17.21 -23.54
CA SER A 117 0.95 17.30 -22.57
C SER A 117 -0.37 16.94 -23.26
N ALA A 118 -1.30 16.40 -22.49
CA ALA A 118 -2.67 16.12 -22.92
C ALA A 118 -3.57 16.44 -21.72
N GLU A 119 -3.95 17.70 -21.61
CA GLU A 119 -4.63 18.26 -20.45
C GLU A 119 -5.97 18.88 -20.85
N ILE A 120 -6.96 18.81 -19.97
CA ILE A 120 -8.24 19.47 -20.13
C ILE A 120 -8.53 20.35 -18.91
N ALA A 121 -8.66 21.65 -19.13
CA ALA A 121 -9.14 22.57 -18.11
C ALA A 121 -10.66 22.63 -18.20
N LEU A 122 -11.36 22.24 -17.13
CA LEU A 122 -12.81 22.30 -17.05
C LEU A 122 -13.26 23.51 -16.22
N GLY A 123 -14.16 24.32 -16.76
CA GLY A 123 -14.66 25.53 -16.11
C GLY A 123 -16.18 25.71 -16.19
N ASP A 124 -16.64 26.87 -15.70
CA ASP A 124 -18.05 27.26 -15.69
C ASP A 124 -18.42 28.04 -16.96
N PRO A 125 -19.59 27.80 -17.58
CA PRO A 125 -20.03 28.54 -18.78
C PRO A 125 -20.19 30.04 -18.56
N THR A 126 -20.38 30.51 -17.32
CA THR A 126 -20.55 31.93 -16.99
C THR A 126 -19.24 32.65 -16.64
N ASP A 127 -18.12 31.93 -16.57
CA ASP A 127 -16.81 32.51 -16.31
C ASP A 127 -16.18 33.05 -17.61
N TYR A 128 -16.59 34.26 -17.99
CA TYR A 128 -16.11 34.98 -19.17
C TYR A 128 -14.57 35.03 -19.26
N ASN A 129 -13.87 35.14 -18.12
CA ASN A 129 -12.41 35.19 -18.09
C ASN A 129 -11.82 33.83 -18.48
N PHE A 130 -12.32 32.73 -17.89
CA PHE A 130 -11.93 31.38 -18.28
C PHE A 130 -12.20 31.09 -19.76
N VAL A 131 -13.41 31.43 -20.23
CA VAL A 131 -13.86 31.15 -21.61
C VAL A 131 -12.98 31.90 -22.63
N THR A 132 -12.59 33.15 -22.35
CA THR A 132 -11.81 33.99 -23.28
C THR A 132 -10.30 33.93 -23.07
N CYS A 133 -9.79 33.15 -22.11
CA CYS A 133 -8.41 33.29 -21.63
C CYS A 133 -7.32 33.09 -22.69
N LYS A 134 -7.62 32.39 -23.78
CA LYS A 134 -6.69 32.13 -24.90
C LYS A 134 -6.66 33.22 -25.97
N GLN A 135 -7.37 34.34 -25.77
CA GLN A 135 -7.30 35.49 -26.68
C GLN A 135 -6.08 36.38 -26.37
N ASP A 136 -5.62 36.36 -25.13
CA ASP A 136 -4.32 36.86 -24.69
C ASP A 136 -3.21 36.07 -25.42
N GLN A 137 -2.68 36.64 -26.50
CA GLN A 137 -1.67 35.98 -27.35
C GLN A 137 -0.35 35.75 -26.60
N GLU A 138 0.03 36.66 -25.71
CA GLU A 138 1.27 36.54 -24.93
C GLU A 138 1.18 35.32 -24.01
N LYS A 139 0.12 35.23 -23.19
CA LYS A 139 -0.11 34.06 -22.34
C LYS A 139 -0.45 32.78 -23.12
N LEU A 140 -1.05 32.90 -24.32
CA LEU A 140 -1.29 31.77 -25.21
C LEU A 140 0.01 31.13 -25.66
N TYR A 141 0.99 31.91 -26.11
CA TYR A 141 2.27 31.38 -26.57
C TYR A 141 3.21 30.98 -25.43
N SER A 142 3.12 31.61 -24.25
CA SER A 142 3.95 31.23 -23.10
C SER A 142 3.54 29.89 -22.47
N HIS A 143 2.24 29.66 -22.21
CA HIS A 143 1.79 28.43 -21.53
C HIS A 143 0.35 28.00 -21.82
N ARG A 144 -0.62 28.91 -22.02
CA ARG A 144 -2.06 28.53 -22.14
C ARG A 144 -2.39 27.61 -23.33
N TRP A 145 -1.43 27.35 -24.23
CA TRP A 145 -1.53 26.32 -25.26
C TRP A 145 -1.56 24.87 -24.73
N ALA A 146 -1.15 24.61 -23.47
CA ALA A 146 -0.84 23.26 -22.98
C ALA A 146 -2.05 22.35 -22.67
N SER A 147 -3.23 22.94 -22.47
CA SER A 147 -4.52 22.27 -22.22
C SER A 147 -5.55 22.61 -23.30
N ASN A 148 -6.62 21.83 -23.43
CA ASN A 148 -7.85 22.22 -24.13
C ASN A 148 -8.85 22.72 -23.07
N ASN A 149 -9.40 23.93 -23.21
CA ASN A 149 -10.39 24.43 -22.25
C ASN A 149 -11.79 23.95 -22.64
N SER A 150 -12.57 23.52 -21.65
CA SER A 150 -13.95 23.09 -21.86
C SER A 150 -14.85 23.51 -20.71
N ILE A 151 -16.14 23.65 -20.98
CA ILE A 151 -17.16 24.04 -20.00
C ILE A 151 -18.15 22.90 -19.74
N PHE A 152 -18.66 22.84 -18.51
CA PHE A 152 -19.83 22.01 -18.20
C PHE A 152 -21.10 22.71 -18.74
N ALA A 153 -21.75 22.11 -19.73
CA ALA A 153 -23.03 22.60 -20.25
C ALA A 153 -24.20 21.79 -19.69
N VAL A 154 -25.32 22.48 -19.50
CA VAL A 154 -26.64 21.92 -19.19
C VAL A 154 -27.54 22.04 -20.41
N LYS A 155 -28.56 21.19 -20.51
CA LYS A 155 -29.52 21.25 -21.63
C LYS A 155 -30.27 22.59 -21.61
N GLY A 156 -30.38 23.25 -22.76
CA GLY A 156 -31.02 24.56 -22.91
C GLY A 156 -30.17 25.76 -22.46
N LEU A 157 -28.83 25.60 -22.39
CA LEU A 157 -27.91 26.71 -22.18
C LEU A 157 -27.96 27.68 -23.38
N ASP A 158 -27.94 29.01 -23.13
CA ASP A 158 -27.77 29.97 -24.23
C ASP A 158 -26.34 29.94 -24.76
N TYR A 159 -26.16 29.22 -25.87
CA TYR A 159 -24.87 29.09 -26.54
C TYR A 159 -24.42 30.36 -27.28
N SER A 160 -25.19 31.44 -27.33
CA SER A 160 -24.87 32.64 -28.14
C SER A 160 -23.49 33.23 -27.82
N PHE A 161 -23.17 33.44 -26.54
CA PHE A 161 -21.85 33.94 -26.15
C PHE A 161 -20.75 32.90 -26.43
N ILE A 162 -20.98 31.64 -26.06
CA ILE A 162 -20.01 30.55 -26.18
C ILE A 162 -19.65 30.27 -27.65
N ALA A 163 -20.63 30.16 -28.54
CA ALA A 163 -20.43 29.96 -29.97
C ALA A 163 -19.59 31.09 -30.60
N ASN A 164 -19.83 32.35 -30.19
CA ASN A 164 -19.02 33.49 -30.62
C ASN A 164 -17.56 33.40 -30.15
N GLN A 165 -17.28 32.76 -29.00
CA GLN A 165 -15.89 32.52 -28.56
C GLN A 165 -15.26 31.34 -29.30
N ILE A 166 -16.00 30.24 -29.47
CA ILE A 166 -15.57 29.08 -30.25
C ILE A 166 -15.21 29.51 -31.69
N ALA A 167 -15.99 30.40 -32.30
CA ALA A 167 -15.70 30.97 -33.63
C ALA A 167 -14.30 31.59 -33.75
N VAL A 168 -13.72 32.13 -32.68
CA VAL A 168 -12.41 32.81 -32.70
C VAL A 168 -11.26 31.82 -32.79
N ASN A 169 -11.26 30.75 -31.97
CA ASN A 169 -10.11 29.86 -31.78
C ASN A 169 -10.44 28.37 -31.62
N GLY A 170 -11.72 27.98 -31.58
CA GLY A 170 -12.19 26.61 -31.38
C GLY A 170 -12.58 26.27 -29.94
N GLU A 171 -12.39 27.18 -28.98
CA GLU A 171 -12.59 26.96 -27.56
C GLU A 171 -13.64 27.91 -26.95
N PRO A 172 -14.36 27.49 -25.89
CA PRO A 172 -14.20 26.23 -25.15
C PRO A 172 -14.92 25.05 -25.81
N GLY A 173 -14.39 23.84 -25.58
CA GLY A 173 -15.14 22.60 -25.78
C GLY A 173 -16.34 22.50 -24.83
N ILE A 174 -17.31 21.67 -25.18
CA ILE A 174 -18.56 21.49 -24.45
C ILE A 174 -18.63 20.09 -23.85
N PHE A 175 -19.03 19.98 -22.58
CA PHE A 175 -19.25 18.70 -21.91
C PHE A 175 -20.61 18.65 -21.21
N TRP A 176 -21.53 17.85 -21.76
CA TRP A 176 -22.86 17.57 -21.20
C TRP A 176 -22.78 16.42 -20.20
N LEU A 177 -22.35 16.77 -18.99
CA LEU A 177 -22.18 15.81 -17.90
C LEU A 177 -23.46 15.03 -17.56
N GLU A 178 -24.64 15.64 -17.75
CA GLU A 178 -25.93 14.98 -17.51
C GLU A 178 -26.16 13.80 -18.48
N ASN A 179 -25.95 14.01 -19.79
CA ASN A 179 -26.00 12.94 -20.78
C ASN A 179 -24.97 11.84 -20.49
N ALA A 180 -23.76 12.26 -20.11
CA ALA A 180 -22.68 11.34 -19.80
C ALA A 180 -23.02 10.43 -18.60
N ARG A 181 -23.65 10.99 -17.56
CA ARG A 181 -24.15 10.25 -16.38
C ARG A 181 -25.34 9.35 -16.68
N ALA A 182 -26.28 9.81 -17.51
CA ALA A 182 -27.57 9.16 -17.71
C ALA A 182 -27.50 7.97 -18.68
N TYR A 183 -26.67 8.02 -19.71
CA TYR A 183 -26.68 7.05 -20.82
C TYR A 183 -25.40 6.20 -20.92
N SER A 184 -25.58 4.94 -21.35
CA SER A 184 -24.54 4.17 -22.04
C SER A 184 -24.38 4.72 -23.46
N ARG A 185 -24.92 4.07 -24.49
CA ARG A 185 -25.04 4.69 -25.82
C ARG A 185 -26.29 5.55 -25.85
N MET A 186 -26.33 6.59 -26.67
CA MET A 186 -27.48 7.51 -26.76
C MET A 186 -28.67 6.90 -27.54
N LYS A 187 -28.57 5.64 -27.98
CA LYS A 187 -29.67 4.81 -28.49
C LYS A 187 -30.44 4.09 -27.39
N ASP A 188 -29.75 3.76 -26.30
CA ASP A 188 -30.29 2.94 -25.23
C ASP A 188 -31.09 3.82 -24.26
N SER A 189 -32.02 3.22 -23.50
CA SER A 189 -32.72 3.96 -22.43
C SER A 189 -31.74 4.41 -21.33
N PRO A 190 -32.03 5.49 -20.58
CA PRO A 190 -31.19 5.93 -19.47
C PRO A 190 -30.92 4.78 -18.48
N ASP A 191 -29.65 4.43 -18.28
CA ASP A 191 -29.23 3.32 -17.41
C ASP A 191 -28.51 3.79 -16.13
N PHE A 192 -28.10 5.05 -16.11
CA PHE A 192 -27.41 5.70 -14.99
C PHE A 192 -26.19 4.94 -14.45
N LYS A 193 -25.53 4.09 -15.26
CA LYS A 193 -24.30 3.36 -14.85
C LYS A 193 -23.23 4.35 -14.38
N ASP A 194 -23.07 5.45 -15.12
CA ASP A 194 -22.08 6.50 -14.86
C ASP A 194 -22.63 7.67 -14.02
N LYS A 195 -23.70 7.47 -13.25
CA LYS A 195 -24.21 8.46 -12.26
C LYS A 195 -23.18 8.96 -11.24
N LYS A 196 -22.08 8.23 -11.07
CA LYS A 196 -20.92 8.53 -10.20
C LYS A 196 -19.83 9.33 -10.92
N ALA A 197 -19.94 9.56 -12.23
CA ALA A 197 -19.17 10.63 -12.85
C ALA A 197 -19.65 11.99 -12.36
N ALA A 198 -18.81 13.02 -12.50
CA ALA A 198 -19.18 14.38 -12.08
C ALA A 198 -18.42 15.48 -12.84
N GLY A 199 -17.95 15.14 -14.04
CA GLY A 199 -16.56 15.38 -14.37
C GLY A 199 -15.76 14.65 -13.31
N VAL A 200 -15.63 15.31 -12.15
CA VAL A 200 -14.91 14.85 -10.96
C VAL A 200 -15.78 14.83 -9.64
N ASN A 201 -15.89 13.66 -8.95
CA ASN A 201 -16.90 13.07 -8.00
C ASN A 201 -16.95 13.62 -6.48
N PRO A 202 -17.90 13.19 -5.57
CA PRO A 202 -18.87 13.99 -4.74
C PRO A 202 -18.74 14.05 -3.17
N CYS A 203 -19.82 14.44 -2.43
CA CYS A 203 -19.81 15.29 -1.20
C CYS A 203 -20.85 14.93 -0.06
N ILE A 204 -20.71 15.47 1.17
CA ILE A 204 -21.56 15.31 2.43
C ILE A 204 -22.05 16.66 3.04
N THR A 205 -22.93 16.70 4.06
CA THR A 205 -23.35 17.97 4.72
C THR A 205 -22.35 18.50 5.76
N GLY A 206 -22.40 19.80 6.05
CA GLY A 206 -21.43 20.51 6.91
C GLY A 206 -21.43 20.11 8.39
N ASP A 207 -22.58 19.71 8.92
CA ASP A 207 -22.73 19.24 10.31
C ASP A 207 -22.13 17.84 10.56
N THR A 208 -21.73 17.13 9.49
CA THR A 208 -21.12 15.80 9.58
C THR A 208 -19.75 15.87 10.28
N LEU A 209 -19.63 15.21 11.44
CA LEU A 209 -18.37 15.03 12.15
C LEU A 209 -17.44 14.07 11.41
N ILE A 210 -16.19 14.46 11.20
CA ILE A 210 -15.12 13.66 10.61
C ILE A 210 -14.25 13.07 11.71
N ALA A 211 -13.90 11.80 11.58
CA ALA A 211 -13.01 11.10 12.49
C ALA A 211 -11.54 11.48 12.21
N VAL A 212 -10.99 12.39 13.02
CA VAL A 212 -9.64 12.94 12.85
C VAL A 212 -8.63 12.29 13.81
N ALA A 213 -7.39 12.15 13.35
CA ALA A 213 -6.28 11.48 14.03
C ALA A 213 -5.17 12.45 14.47
N ASP A 214 -5.51 13.74 14.62
CA ASP A 214 -4.60 14.83 15.06
C ASP A 214 -4.62 15.08 16.57
N GLY A 215 -5.41 14.31 17.33
CA GLY A 215 -5.67 14.47 18.76
C GLY A 215 -7.05 15.03 19.11
N ARG A 216 -7.76 15.69 18.16
CA ARG A 216 -9.11 16.23 18.40
C ARG A 216 -10.22 15.18 18.31
N ASN A 217 -9.93 14.00 17.77
CA ASN A 217 -10.81 12.82 17.66
C ASN A 217 -11.96 12.96 16.66
N ALA A 218 -12.75 14.02 16.76
CA ALA A 218 -13.92 14.29 15.93
C ALA A 218 -14.07 15.79 15.70
N VAL A 219 -14.23 16.23 14.45
CA VAL A 219 -14.41 17.65 14.08
C VAL A 219 -15.38 17.76 12.91
N SER A 220 -16.32 18.71 12.93
CA SER A 220 -17.29 18.87 11.83
C SER A 220 -16.58 19.20 10.51
N ILE A 221 -17.03 18.66 9.37
CA ILE A 221 -16.41 18.99 8.09
C ILE A 221 -16.58 20.46 7.73
N LYS A 222 -17.63 21.12 8.23
CA LYS A 222 -17.75 22.58 8.16
C LYS A 222 -16.59 23.27 8.87
N GLN A 223 -16.30 22.90 10.12
CA GLN A 223 -15.16 23.46 10.85
C GLN A 223 -13.83 23.11 10.17
N LEU A 224 -13.64 21.88 9.69
CA LEU A 224 -12.41 21.51 8.95
C LEU A 224 -12.24 22.32 7.65
N ALA A 225 -13.34 22.68 6.99
CA ALA A 225 -13.33 23.53 5.81
C ALA A 225 -13.16 25.02 6.12
N GLU A 226 -13.59 25.48 7.30
CA GLU A 226 -13.33 26.81 7.83
C GLU A 226 -11.86 26.95 8.31
N GLU A 227 -11.28 25.86 8.84
CA GLU A 227 -9.86 25.77 9.19
C GLU A 227 -8.94 25.66 7.95
N GLY A 228 -9.43 25.07 6.85
CA GLY A 228 -8.72 24.98 5.56
C GLY A 228 -7.45 24.12 5.57
N ASN A 229 -7.15 23.44 6.67
CA ASN A 229 -5.94 22.64 6.84
C ASN A 229 -6.12 21.21 6.32
N ASP A 230 -5.05 20.64 5.77
CA ASP A 230 -4.96 19.20 5.55
C ASP A 230 -4.96 18.47 6.90
N ILE A 231 -5.85 17.51 7.05
CA ILE A 231 -6.16 16.90 8.35
C ILE A 231 -6.01 15.37 8.27
N PRO A 232 -5.25 14.71 9.17
CA PRO A 232 -5.19 13.25 9.17
C PRO A 232 -6.54 12.69 9.62
N VAL A 233 -7.13 11.83 8.80
CA VAL A 233 -8.42 11.18 9.07
C VAL A 233 -8.29 9.67 9.09
N TYR A 234 -9.18 9.04 9.84
CA TYR A 234 -9.36 7.60 9.72
C TYR A 234 -9.96 7.28 8.36
N CYS A 235 -9.43 6.27 7.70
CA CYS A 235 -9.91 5.73 6.42
C CYS A 235 -9.90 4.20 6.48
N LYS A 236 -10.46 3.56 5.45
CA LYS A 236 -10.38 2.11 5.23
C LYS A 236 -9.44 1.79 4.09
N ASP A 237 -8.57 0.81 4.33
CA ASP A 237 -7.75 0.21 3.27
C ASP A 237 -8.58 -0.74 2.38
N ASP A 238 -7.94 -1.31 1.37
CA ASP A 238 -8.47 -2.33 0.46
C ASP A 238 -8.97 -3.61 1.16
N LYS A 239 -8.64 -3.79 2.44
CA LYS A 239 -8.96 -4.96 3.28
C LYS A 239 -9.99 -4.64 4.38
N GLY A 240 -10.52 -3.42 4.42
CA GLY A 240 -11.49 -2.97 5.43
C GLY A 240 -10.86 -2.71 6.80
N LEU A 241 -9.54 -2.63 6.88
CA LEU A 241 -8.81 -2.26 8.09
C LEU A 241 -8.83 -0.74 8.24
N THR A 242 -8.90 -0.30 9.50
CA THR A 242 -8.73 1.12 9.82
C THR A 242 -7.26 1.48 9.60
N ILE A 243 -7.04 2.61 8.94
CA ILE A 243 -5.74 3.25 8.67
C ILE A 243 -5.91 4.78 8.77
N ILE A 244 -4.80 5.54 8.69
CA ILE A 244 -4.83 7.01 8.72
C ILE A 244 -4.21 7.56 7.44
N ARG A 245 -4.91 8.49 6.78
CA ARG A 245 -4.41 9.23 5.60
C ARG A 245 -4.81 10.69 5.70
N MET A 246 -4.12 11.57 4.97
CA MET A 246 -4.43 12.99 4.98
C MET A 246 -5.69 13.22 4.14
N MET A 247 -6.71 13.81 4.76
CA MET A 247 -7.77 14.50 4.05
C MET A 247 -7.25 15.85 3.60
N ARG A 248 -7.04 15.95 2.30
CA ARG A 248 -6.65 17.16 1.58
C ARG A 248 -7.84 18.07 1.37
N ASN A 249 -7.64 19.35 1.69
CA ASN A 249 -8.56 20.45 1.35
C ASN A 249 -10.04 20.12 1.67
N PRO A 250 -10.43 19.95 2.95
CA PRO A 250 -11.84 19.95 3.34
C PRO A 250 -12.48 21.26 2.88
N ARG A 251 -13.60 21.21 2.14
CA ARG A 251 -14.12 22.39 1.43
C ARG A 251 -15.60 22.32 1.12
N ILE A 252 -16.26 23.46 1.01
CA ILE A 252 -17.59 23.55 0.37
C ILE A 252 -17.47 23.19 -1.11
N THR A 253 -18.44 22.42 -1.56
CA THR A 253 -18.51 21.81 -2.90
C THR A 253 -19.77 22.13 -3.67
N SER A 254 -20.90 22.35 -2.98
CA SER A 254 -22.13 22.92 -3.53
C SER A 254 -22.94 23.53 -2.38
N ASN A 255 -23.71 24.58 -2.65
CA ASN A 255 -24.44 25.34 -1.62
C ASN A 255 -25.93 24.94 -1.52
N ASN A 256 -26.42 24.06 -2.39
CA ASN A 256 -27.85 23.76 -2.50
C ASN A 256 -28.10 22.37 -3.12
N GLU A 257 -27.68 21.29 -2.45
CA GLU A 257 -27.87 19.91 -2.92
C GLU A 257 -29.04 19.21 -2.24
N ASP A 258 -29.66 18.25 -2.93
CA ASP A 258 -30.65 17.33 -2.36
C ASP A 258 -30.05 16.46 -1.25
N ILE A 259 -30.49 16.69 -0.01
CA ILE A 259 -30.04 15.95 1.16
C ILE A 259 -30.97 14.79 1.50
N TYR A 260 -30.34 13.65 1.72
CA TYR A 260 -30.94 12.40 2.17
C TYR A 260 -30.46 12.11 3.60
N GLN A 261 -31.42 11.80 4.45
CA GLN A 261 -31.23 11.35 5.82
C GLN A 261 -31.20 9.82 5.82
N VAL A 262 -30.05 9.23 6.13
CA VAL A 262 -29.89 7.81 6.42
C VAL A 262 -30.04 7.63 7.94
N LYS A 263 -31.08 6.92 8.37
CA LYS A 263 -31.29 6.54 9.78
C LYS A 263 -30.81 5.11 10.00
N LEU A 264 -30.10 4.88 11.11
CA LEU A 264 -29.53 3.59 11.50
C LEU A 264 -30.32 2.91 12.65
N ASP A 265 -29.94 1.67 12.95
CA ASP A 265 -30.59 0.77 13.91
C ASP A 265 -30.40 1.11 15.40
N ASP A 266 -29.55 2.09 15.70
CA ASP A 266 -29.31 2.69 17.01
C ASP A 266 -29.84 4.14 17.10
N ASP A 267 -30.76 4.49 16.20
CA ASP A 267 -31.33 5.83 15.97
C ASP A 267 -30.34 6.89 15.43
N SER A 268 -29.07 6.55 15.15
CA SER A 268 -28.12 7.46 14.50
C SER A 268 -28.62 7.97 13.15
N ILE A 269 -28.27 9.21 12.83
CA ILE A 269 -28.68 9.91 11.61
C ILE A 269 -27.44 10.43 10.88
N ILE A 270 -27.36 10.14 9.58
CA ILE A 270 -26.36 10.71 8.67
C ILE A 270 -27.11 11.53 7.60
N LYS A 271 -26.67 12.76 7.35
CA LYS A 271 -27.17 13.61 6.28
C LYS A 271 -26.13 13.70 5.17
N CYS A 272 -26.53 13.47 3.92
CA CYS A 272 -25.61 13.49 2.79
C CYS A 272 -26.34 13.64 1.45
N THR A 273 -25.61 13.90 0.37
CA THR A 273 -26.18 13.94 -0.98
C THR A 273 -26.72 12.57 -1.40
N GLY A 274 -27.73 12.52 -2.29
CA GLY A 274 -28.34 11.25 -2.70
C GLY A 274 -27.37 10.27 -3.38
N ASN A 275 -26.36 10.78 -4.09
CA ASN A 275 -25.28 10.02 -4.70
C ASN A 275 -24.07 9.78 -3.76
N HIS A 276 -24.10 10.29 -2.52
CA HIS A 276 -23.04 10.08 -1.56
C HIS A 276 -22.84 8.60 -1.26
N LYS A 277 -21.61 8.09 -1.27
CA LYS A 277 -21.36 6.67 -1.10
C LYS A 277 -21.01 6.31 0.34
N PHE A 278 -21.59 5.21 0.81
CA PHE A 278 -21.20 4.54 2.04
C PHE A 278 -20.54 3.19 1.74
N LEU A 279 -19.43 2.93 2.42
CA LEU A 279 -18.82 1.60 2.50
C LEU A 279 -19.62 0.71 3.47
N LEU A 280 -20.00 -0.49 3.01
CA LEU A 280 -20.73 -1.50 3.78
C LEU A 280 -19.78 -2.52 4.43
N LYS A 281 -20.26 -3.27 5.45
CA LYS A 281 -19.49 -4.33 6.14
C LYS A 281 -18.87 -5.36 5.19
N ASN A 282 -19.48 -5.57 4.02
CA ASN A 282 -19.02 -6.48 2.97
C ASN A 282 -18.12 -5.83 1.90
N MET A 283 -17.53 -4.66 2.20
CA MET A 283 -16.69 -3.83 1.32
C MET A 283 -17.38 -3.26 0.06
N LYS A 284 -18.69 -3.50 -0.14
CA LYS A 284 -19.43 -2.88 -1.26
C LYS A 284 -19.74 -1.42 -0.95
N GLN A 285 -19.81 -0.59 -1.99
CA GLN A 285 -20.22 0.82 -1.89
C GLN A 285 -21.66 0.99 -2.41
N LYS A 286 -22.58 1.44 -1.55
CA LYS A 286 -23.93 1.89 -1.96
C LYS A 286 -24.02 3.40 -1.89
N GLU A 287 -24.76 4.03 -2.79
CA GLU A 287 -25.14 5.43 -2.61
C GLU A 287 -26.19 5.58 -1.52
N ALA A 288 -26.30 6.76 -0.90
CA ALA A 288 -27.26 7.06 0.16
C ALA A 288 -28.68 6.68 -0.25
N ARG A 289 -29.12 7.10 -1.45
CA ARG A 289 -30.44 6.78 -2.03
C ARG A 289 -30.65 5.28 -2.34
N GLU A 290 -29.59 4.48 -2.36
CA GLU A 290 -29.62 3.03 -2.64
C GLU A 290 -29.58 2.17 -1.38
N LEU A 291 -29.29 2.77 -0.22
CA LEU A 291 -29.39 2.07 1.07
C LEU A 291 -30.85 1.68 1.36
N ARG A 292 -31.04 0.51 1.96
CA ARG A 292 -32.33 -0.09 2.31
C ARG A 292 -32.27 -0.61 3.74
N ASP A 293 -33.44 -0.89 4.31
CA ASP A 293 -33.52 -1.51 5.63
C ASP A 293 -32.67 -2.80 5.69
N GLY A 294 -31.88 -2.94 6.74
CA GLY A 294 -30.93 -4.04 6.94
C GLY A 294 -29.53 -3.88 6.32
N ASP A 295 -29.26 -2.85 5.49
CA ASP A 295 -27.92 -2.63 4.92
C ASP A 295 -26.90 -2.27 6.03
N SER A 296 -25.94 -3.16 6.28
CA SER A 296 -24.98 -3.01 7.38
C SER A 296 -23.75 -2.20 6.94
N LEU A 297 -23.55 -1.01 7.52
CA LEU A 297 -22.44 -0.11 7.22
C LEU A 297 -21.08 -0.65 7.71
N MET A 298 -19.98 -0.22 7.10
CA MET A 298 -18.63 -0.50 7.59
C MET A 298 -18.32 0.43 8.76
N ILE A 299 -18.23 -0.12 9.97
CA ILE A 299 -18.05 0.64 11.20
C ILE A 299 -16.69 0.36 11.85
N THR A 300 -16.02 1.41 12.32
CA THR A 300 -14.91 1.30 13.30
C THR A 300 -15.34 1.88 14.64
N PRO A 301 -15.38 1.08 15.73
CA PRO A 301 -15.60 1.58 17.08
C PRO A 301 -14.30 2.05 17.76
N LYS A 302 -14.40 3.12 18.54
CA LYS A 302 -13.36 3.74 19.38
C LYS A 302 -13.92 4.10 20.75
N TRP A 303 -13.21 3.85 21.85
CA TRP A 303 -13.71 4.13 23.22
C TRP A 303 -12.59 4.37 24.24
N GLN A 304 -12.94 4.96 25.37
CA GLN A 304 -12.03 5.19 26.49
C GLN A 304 -12.01 4.03 27.50
N THR A 305 -10.82 3.67 28.00
CA THR A 305 -10.60 2.56 28.94
C THR A 305 -9.37 2.81 29.82
N THR A 306 -9.25 2.13 30.96
CA THR A 306 -8.02 2.11 31.78
C THR A 306 -7.25 0.80 31.63
N TRP A 307 -5.97 0.81 32.01
CA TRP A 307 -5.15 -0.42 32.05
C TRP A 307 -5.71 -1.47 33.03
N ALA A 308 -6.24 -1.02 34.18
CA ALA A 308 -6.81 -1.92 35.19
C ALA A 308 -8.05 -2.68 34.65
N GLU A 309 -8.89 -2.01 33.84
CA GLU A 309 -10.05 -2.65 33.21
C GLU A 309 -9.68 -3.61 32.08
N ILE A 310 -8.59 -3.34 31.35
CA ILE A 310 -8.06 -4.26 30.32
C ILE A 310 -7.51 -5.53 30.96
N MET A 311 -6.84 -5.40 32.12
CA MET A 311 -6.17 -6.52 32.80
C MET A 311 -7.04 -7.23 33.86
N GLY A 312 -8.21 -6.68 34.22
CA GLY A 312 -9.04 -7.17 35.32
C GLY A 312 -8.43 -6.95 36.71
N GLU A 313 -7.57 -5.94 36.86
CA GLU A 313 -6.86 -5.62 38.12
C GLU A 313 -7.67 -4.69 39.03
N GLU A 314 -7.45 -4.77 40.36
CA GLU A 314 -8.04 -3.82 41.30
C GLU A 314 -7.54 -2.37 41.10
N LYS A 315 -8.41 -1.41 41.39
CA LYS A 315 -8.35 0.02 40.99
C LYS A 315 -7.17 0.84 41.55
N LYS A 316 -5.92 0.54 41.16
CA LYS A 316 -4.71 1.29 41.57
C LYS A 316 -3.88 1.93 40.44
N LYS A 317 -4.37 1.95 39.20
CA LYS A 317 -3.81 2.76 38.10
C LYS A 317 -4.89 3.70 37.54
N ARG A 318 -4.56 4.99 37.37
CA ARG A 318 -5.53 6.08 37.10
C ARG A 318 -5.62 6.52 35.63
N SER A 319 -4.67 6.18 34.78
CA SER A 319 -4.59 6.70 33.41
C SER A 319 -5.66 6.10 32.49
N ILE A 320 -6.34 6.98 31.74
CA ILE A 320 -7.40 6.65 30.77
C ILE A 320 -6.81 6.80 29.36
N TYR A 321 -7.06 5.83 28.49
CA TYR A 321 -6.57 5.82 27.11
C TYR A 321 -7.71 5.59 26.12
N TRP A 322 -7.57 6.17 24.92
CA TRP A 322 -8.37 5.77 23.77
C TRP A 322 -7.89 4.42 23.22
N MET A 323 -8.86 3.53 22.97
CA MET A 323 -8.70 2.24 22.31
C MET A 323 -9.59 2.24 21.07
N LEU A 324 -9.06 1.76 19.94
CA LEU A 324 -9.80 1.60 18.68
C LEU A 324 -9.68 0.16 18.19
N ASN A 325 -10.67 -0.29 17.41
CA ASN A 325 -10.56 -1.55 16.69
C ASN A 325 -10.02 -1.30 15.28
N ASP A 326 -8.87 -1.87 14.94
CA ASP A 326 -8.23 -1.67 13.62
C ASP A 326 -8.86 -2.49 12.49
N GLY A 327 -9.95 -3.23 12.77
CA GLY A 327 -10.56 -4.23 11.89
C GLY A 327 -10.06 -5.65 12.12
N LYS A 328 -9.00 -5.83 12.92
CA LYS A 328 -8.43 -7.14 13.33
C LYS A 328 -8.35 -7.33 14.84
N LYS A 329 -8.05 -6.27 15.58
CA LYS A 329 -7.83 -6.30 17.04
C LYS A 329 -8.12 -4.93 17.66
N ASN A 330 -8.31 -4.94 18.98
CA ASN A 330 -8.29 -3.73 19.77
C ASN A 330 -6.84 -3.27 19.96
N THR A 331 -6.58 -1.99 19.73
CA THR A 331 -5.26 -1.38 19.87
C THR A 331 -5.37 0.00 20.51
N PHE A 332 -4.35 0.41 21.25
CA PHE A 332 -4.29 1.77 21.78
C PHE A 332 -4.09 2.77 20.65
N GLU A 333 -4.87 3.85 20.68
CA GLU A 333 -4.86 4.84 19.61
C GLU A 333 -3.51 5.53 19.44
N HIS A 334 -2.84 5.95 20.52
CA HIS A 334 -1.50 6.55 20.43
C HIS A 334 -0.48 5.62 19.74
N SER A 335 -0.55 4.31 20.02
CA SER A 335 0.34 3.32 19.41
C SER A 335 0.02 3.10 17.92
N PHE A 336 -1.26 3.21 17.57
CA PHE A 336 -1.75 3.09 16.20
C PHE A 336 -1.39 4.33 15.36
N ILE A 337 -1.68 5.54 15.87
CA ILE A 337 -1.30 6.83 15.25
C ILE A 337 0.21 6.86 15.03
N TYR A 338 1.01 6.64 16.09
CA TYR A 338 2.47 6.67 15.98
C TYR A 338 2.99 5.68 14.93
N GLY A 339 2.48 4.44 14.92
CA GLY A 339 2.88 3.41 13.95
C GLY A 339 2.47 3.71 12.50
N GLN A 340 1.32 4.37 12.28
CA GLN A 340 0.88 4.80 10.95
C GLN A 340 1.76 5.95 10.42
N PHE A 341 1.94 7.02 11.20
CA PHE A 341 2.72 8.18 10.80
C PHE A 341 4.21 7.85 10.56
N ASN A 342 4.83 7.09 11.47
CA ASN A 342 6.24 6.71 11.36
C ASN A 342 6.47 5.45 10.51
N LYS A 343 5.42 4.88 9.90
CA LYS A 343 5.43 3.65 9.09
C LYS A 343 6.18 2.47 9.74
N CYS A 344 6.13 2.36 11.07
CA CYS A 344 6.95 1.45 11.86
C CYS A 344 6.12 0.57 12.82
N LYS A 345 6.72 -0.56 13.24
CA LYS A 345 6.23 -1.34 14.39
C LYS A 345 7.05 -0.95 15.61
N ILE A 346 6.38 -0.65 16.72
CA ILE A 346 7.01 -0.40 18.02
C ILE A 346 7.89 -1.61 18.38
N PRO A 347 9.22 -1.46 18.52
CA PRO A 347 10.10 -2.58 18.84
C PRO A 347 9.90 -3.10 20.26
N SER A 348 10.23 -4.38 20.48
CA SER A 348 10.19 -4.95 21.83
C SER A 348 11.17 -4.21 22.76
N GLY A 349 10.70 -3.78 23.93
CA GLY A 349 11.47 -2.98 24.87
C GLY A 349 11.31 -1.46 24.71
N TYR A 350 10.52 -0.99 23.74
CA TYR A 350 10.16 0.43 23.59
C TYR A 350 8.68 0.67 23.91
N VAL A 351 8.36 1.91 24.29
CA VAL A 351 6.99 2.38 24.56
C VAL A 351 6.78 3.78 23.99
N ILE A 352 5.51 4.15 23.78
CA ILE A 352 5.13 5.51 23.41
C ILE A 352 4.89 6.32 24.69
N HIS A 353 5.54 7.47 24.78
CA HIS A 353 5.39 8.46 25.83
C HIS A 353 4.54 9.63 25.33
N HIS A 354 3.67 10.15 26.21
CA HIS A 354 2.96 11.41 26.04
C HIS A 354 3.77 12.52 26.72
N LYS A 355 4.35 13.45 25.97
CA LYS A 355 5.26 14.49 26.48
C LYS A 355 4.58 15.39 27.53
N ASP A 356 3.31 15.73 27.30
CA ASP A 356 2.46 16.47 28.23
C ASP A 356 1.93 15.65 29.43
N LYS A 357 2.15 14.33 29.43
CA LYS A 357 1.66 13.35 30.41
C LYS A 357 0.12 13.19 30.42
N VAL A 358 -0.58 13.68 29.40
CA VAL A 358 -2.03 13.55 29.20
C VAL A 358 -2.31 12.40 28.24
N SER A 359 -2.69 11.24 28.80
CA SER A 359 -2.88 9.97 28.07
C SER A 359 -4.00 9.92 27.02
N LEU A 360 -4.78 10.99 26.89
CA LEU A 360 -5.80 11.19 25.85
C LEU A 360 -5.35 12.12 24.71
N ASN A 361 -4.27 12.90 24.88
CA ASN A 361 -3.74 13.78 23.85
C ASN A 361 -2.88 12.97 22.85
N ASN A 362 -3.54 12.36 21.88
CA ASN A 362 -2.88 11.49 20.91
C ASN A 362 -2.38 12.23 19.64
N SER A 363 -2.21 13.55 19.72
CA SER A 363 -1.57 14.32 18.64
C SER A 363 -0.14 13.82 18.40
N ILE A 364 0.25 13.63 17.14
CA ILE A 364 1.54 12.99 16.79
C ILE A 364 2.75 13.71 17.41
N ASP A 365 2.72 15.04 17.50
CA ASP A 365 3.81 15.85 18.08
C ASP A 365 3.97 15.64 19.60
N ASN A 366 2.91 15.20 20.29
CA ASN A 366 2.93 14.86 21.71
C ASN A 366 3.46 13.43 21.97
N LEU A 367 3.59 12.60 20.93
CA LEU A 367 4.00 11.20 21.04
C LEU A 367 5.50 11.03 20.78
N GLU A 368 6.16 10.22 21.61
CA GLU A 368 7.59 9.93 21.51
C GLU A 368 7.87 8.44 21.75
N LEU A 369 8.67 7.82 20.88
CA LEU A 369 9.13 6.44 21.07
C LEU A 369 10.43 6.44 21.86
N MET A 370 10.43 5.76 23.00
CA MET A 370 11.60 5.67 23.89
C MET A 370 11.73 4.27 24.50
N LEU A 371 12.93 3.93 24.95
CA LEU A 371 13.16 2.66 25.66
C LEU A 371 12.31 2.62 26.92
N LYS A 372 11.87 1.41 27.31
CA LYS A 372 11.07 1.21 28.51
C LYS A 372 11.81 1.66 29.77
N ASP A 373 13.11 1.44 29.84
CA ASP A 373 13.94 1.86 30.98
C ASP A 373 14.10 3.40 31.02
N ASP A 374 14.26 4.06 29.88
CA ASP A 374 14.33 5.53 29.79
C ASP A 374 12.97 6.17 30.13
N HIS A 375 11.88 5.63 29.59
CA HIS A 375 10.52 6.00 29.94
C HIS A 375 10.29 5.88 31.45
N ASP A 376 10.67 4.75 32.03
CA ASP A 376 10.51 4.53 33.45
C ASP A 376 11.43 5.45 34.26
N SER A 377 12.60 5.85 33.75
CA SER A 377 13.48 6.89 34.33
C SER A 377 12.85 8.30 34.34
N LEU A 378 12.02 8.64 33.35
CA LEU A 378 11.26 9.89 33.31
C LEU A 378 10.09 9.90 34.32
N HIS A 379 9.60 8.71 34.67
CA HIS A 379 8.65 8.48 35.77
C HIS A 379 9.31 8.06 37.08
N ASP A 380 10.65 8.02 37.15
CA ASP A 380 11.39 7.42 38.26
C ASP A 380 11.47 8.34 39.49
N ILE A 381 11.22 7.72 40.63
CA ILE A 381 11.29 8.25 41.99
C ILE A 381 12.53 7.73 42.75
N SER A 382 13.45 7.05 42.07
CA SER A 382 14.76 6.63 42.59
C SER A 382 15.83 7.72 42.44
N GLY A 383 17.09 7.40 42.75
CA GLY A 383 18.20 8.34 42.76
C GLY A 383 18.03 9.52 43.72
N ASP A 384 18.40 10.73 43.30
CA ASP A 384 18.31 11.95 44.12
C ASP A 384 16.91 12.58 44.17
N LYS A 385 15.94 11.96 43.47
CA LYS A 385 14.50 12.23 43.62
C LYS A 385 13.86 11.40 44.75
N ASN A 386 14.57 10.39 45.28
CA ASN A 386 14.08 9.53 46.36
C ASN A 386 13.99 10.30 47.71
N PRO A 387 12.79 10.41 48.33
CA PRO A 387 12.61 11.09 49.62
C PRO A 387 13.49 10.48 50.74
N MET A 388 13.65 9.16 50.74
CA MET A 388 14.46 8.44 51.73
C MET A 388 15.96 8.77 51.60
N ARG A 389 16.45 9.01 50.38
CA ARG A 389 17.86 9.36 50.14
C ARG A 389 18.19 10.80 50.56
N ARG A 390 17.22 11.72 50.40
CA ARG A 390 17.29 13.09 50.94
C ARG A 390 17.23 13.07 52.47
N TRP A 391 16.24 12.39 53.04
CA TRP A 391 16.11 12.24 54.49
C TRP A 391 17.34 11.59 55.13
N TRP A 392 17.93 10.55 54.54
CA TRP A 392 19.11 9.87 55.12
C TRP A 392 20.35 10.77 55.27
N ARG A 393 20.46 11.84 54.47
CA ARG A 393 21.55 12.83 54.61
C ARG A 393 21.29 13.85 55.72
N THR A 394 20.02 14.21 55.95
CA THR A 394 19.62 15.19 56.98
C THR A 394 19.25 14.56 58.32
N ALA A 395 18.96 13.25 58.35
CA ALA A 395 18.58 12.51 59.55
C ALA A 395 19.74 12.36 60.53
N THR A 396 19.43 12.55 61.80
CA THR A 396 20.37 12.38 62.91
C THR A 396 20.80 10.93 63.06
N GLU A 397 21.95 10.69 63.70
CA GLU A 397 22.40 9.32 63.97
C GLU A 397 21.44 8.54 64.87
N VAL A 398 20.65 9.22 65.71
CA VAL A 398 19.63 8.58 66.56
C VAL A 398 18.48 8.01 65.71
N GLU A 399 18.00 8.77 64.72
CA GLU A 399 16.94 8.32 63.80
C GLU A 399 17.39 7.14 62.94
N LYS A 400 18.60 7.21 62.37
CA LYS A 400 19.20 6.11 61.59
C LYS A 400 19.39 4.84 62.43
N ARG A 401 19.78 4.98 63.70
CA ARG A 401 19.99 3.86 64.63
C ARG A 401 18.65 3.20 65.01
N ASN A 402 17.60 3.99 65.23
CA ASN A 402 16.24 3.47 65.46
C ASN A 402 15.65 2.76 64.22
N TYR A 403 15.90 3.26 63.00
CA TYR A 403 15.51 2.57 61.77
C TYR A 403 16.18 1.20 61.64
N ARG A 404 17.51 1.13 61.83
CA ARG A 404 18.29 -0.12 61.79
C ARG A 404 17.81 -1.12 62.86
N ARG A 405 17.54 -0.65 64.09
CA ARG A 405 17.04 -1.50 65.18
C ARG A 405 15.71 -2.18 64.83
N LYS A 406 14.73 -1.42 64.31
CA LYS A 406 13.43 -1.97 63.88
C LYS A 406 13.54 -3.03 62.78
N MET A 407 14.52 -2.90 61.86
CA MET A 407 14.80 -3.94 60.87
C MET A 407 15.48 -5.17 61.45
N SER A 408 16.39 -5.00 62.42
CA SER A 408 17.05 -6.13 63.09
C SER A 408 16.09 -6.94 63.98
N GLU A 409 15.15 -6.26 64.65
CA GLU A 409 14.10 -6.88 65.47
C GLU A 409 13.08 -7.66 64.62
N ALA A 410 12.92 -7.31 63.34
CA ALA A 410 12.01 -8.00 62.41
C ALA A 410 12.58 -9.32 61.81
N LEU A 411 13.86 -9.65 62.06
CA LEU A 411 14.61 -10.66 61.28
C LEU A 411 15.39 -11.71 62.11
N SER A 412 15.03 -11.95 63.38
CA SER A 412 15.75 -12.89 64.27
C SER A 412 14.91 -14.08 64.77
N GLY A 413 15.59 -15.14 65.25
CA GLY A 413 14.96 -16.38 65.76
C GLY A 413 14.48 -17.32 64.65
N GLU A 414 13.42 -18.10 64.91
CA GLU A 414 12.74 -18.94 63.90
C GLU A 414 12.18 -18.13 62.71
N LYS A 415 12.07 -16.80 62.87
CA LYS A 415 11.70 -15.86 61.79
C LYS A 415 12.88 -15.54 60.85
N ASN A 416 14.10 -16.03 61.15
CA ASN A 416 15.24 -16.01 60.24
C ASN A 416 15.27 -17.32 59.41
N PRO A 417 15.12 -17.28 58.07
CA PRO A 417 15.00 -18.46 57.22
C PRO A 417 16.32 -19.24 57.01
N ARG A 418 17.21 -19.32 58.00
CA ARG A 418 18.55 -19.96 57.92
C ARG A 418 18.95 -20.80 59.15
N TYR A 419 18.02 -21.16 60.03
CA TYR A 419 18.28 -22.05 61.18
C TYR A 419 18.11 -23.54 60.79
N SER A 420 18.98 -24.45 61.26
CA SER A 420 19.14 -25.80 60.63
C SER A 420 19.11 -27.05 61.53
N GLY A 421 19.01 -26.95 62.86
CA GLY A 421 18.55 -28.06 63.74
C GLY A 421 19.43 -29.29 64.03
N PHE A 422 20.55 -29.57 63.33
CA PHE A 422 21.38 -30.79 63.54
C PHE A 422 22.68 -30.55 64.34
N THR A 423 23.24 -31.60 64.96
CA THR A 423 24.54 -31.57 65.67
C THR A 423 25.72 -32.08 64.83
N ASP A 424 26.95 -31.80 65.24
CA ASP A 424 28.16 -32.07 64.45
C ASP A 424 28.61 -33.55 64.47
N ASP A 425 28.31 -34.31 65.53
CA ASP A 425 28.67 -35.74 65.65
C ASP A 425 27.74 -36.66 64.84
N GLU A 426 26.45 -36.30 64.73
CA GLU A 426 25.47 -36.98 63.87
C GLU A 426 25.91 -36.93 62.39
N ILE A 427 26.52 -35.81 61.98
CA ILE A 427 27.03 -35.56 60.63
C ILE A 427 28.24 -36.47 60.33
N TYR A 428 29.16 -36.67 61.29
CA TYR A 428 30.37 -37.48 61.04
C TYR A 428 30.08 -38.98 60.97
N ASN A 429 29.23 -39.51 61.86
CA ASN A 429 28.90 -40.94 61.85
C ASN A 429 28.20 -41.36 60.54
N GLU A 430 27.34 -40.48 60.00
CA GLU A 430 26.67 -40.69 58.71
C GLU A 430 27.64 -40.66 57.51
N MET A 431 28.81 -40.00 57.62
CA MET A 431 29.88 -40.12 56.61
C MET A 431 30.46 -41.54 56.55
N LEU A 432 30.69 -42.16 57.72
CA LEU A 432 31.33 -43.48 57.82
C LEU A 432 30.40 -44.58 57.31
N ASN A 433 29.11 -44.54 57.72
CA ASN A 433 28.07 -45.43 57.20
C ASN A 433 28.05 -45.41 55.66
N LEU A 434 28.02 -44.21 55.07
CA LEU A 434 27.97 -44.03 53.61
C LEU A 434 29.21 -44.57 52.88
N ILE A 435 30.39 -44.61 53.51
CA ILE A 435 31.58 -45.24 52.90
C ILE A 435 31.41 -46.76 52.89
N ASN A 436 31.09 -47.33 54.06
CA ASN A 436 30.97 -48.78 54.26
C ASN A 436 29.86 -49.40 53.42
N GLU A 437 28.64 -48.85 53.46
CA GLU A 437 27.49 -49.32 52.66
C GLU A 437 27.77 -49.39 51.16
N THR A 438 28.69 -48.56 50.68
CA THR A 438 28.89 -48.38 49.23
C THR A 438 30.23 -48.86 48.74
N GLU A 439 31.08 -49.37 49.63
CA GLU A 439 32.44 -49.87 49.36
C GLU A 439 33.23 -48.96 48.40
N LEU A 440 33.13 -47.65 48.60
CA LEU A 440 33.67 -46.64 47.69
C LEU A 440 34.09 -45.38 48.45
N PRO A 441 35.28 -44.81 48.14
CA PRO A 441 35.77 -43.65 48.86
C PRO A 441 34.84 -42.43 48.69
N LEU A 442 34.55 -41.81 49.84
CA LEU A 442 33.79 -40.57 49.98
C LEU A 442 34.60 -39.37 49.48
N SER A 443 33.89 -38.38 48.95
CA SER A 443 34.47 -37.11 48.52
C SER A 443 33.56 -35.98 48.95
N PHE A 444 34.09 -34.77 49.10
CA PHE A 444 33.30 -33.62 49.56
C PHE A 444 32.03 -33.38 48.72
N THR A 445 32.10 -33.54 47.40
CA THR A 445 30.92 -33.46 46.52
C THR A 445 29.89 -34.56 46.80
N ARG A 446 30.35 -35.78 47.09
CA ARG A 446 29.49 -36.93 47.41
C ARG A 446 28.82 -36.75 48.77
N TRP A 447 29.59 -36.36 49.78
CA TRP A 447 29.07 -36.02 51.11
C TRP A 447 28.03 -34.90 51.03
N LYS A 448 28.39 -33.77 50.41
CA LYS A 448 27.49 -32.63 50.22
C LYS A 448 26.17 -33.04 49.58
N LYS A 449 26.20 -33.91 48.57
CA LYS A 449 24.99 -34.40 47.91
C LYS A 449 24.15 -35.34 48.80
N HIS A 450 24.79 -36.18 49.60
CA HIS A 450 24.10 -37.06 50.57
C HIS A 450 23.46 -36.24 51.69
N ALA A 451 24.24 -35.44 52.41
CA ALA A 451 23.77 -34.54 53.47
C ALA A 451 22.60 -33.65 53.00
N THR A 452 22.74 -32.98 51.83
CA THR A 452 21.65 -32.16 51.26
C THR A 452 20.39 -33.00 50.95
N LYS A 453 20.52 -34.27 50.55
CA LYS A 453 19.38 -35.16 50.27
C LYS A 453 18.62 -35.53 51.55
N ILE A 454 19.33 -35.77 52.66
CA ILE A 454 18.74 -36.09 53.97
C ILE A 454 18.40 -34.85 54.81
N GLY A 455 18.48 -33.64 54.23
CA GLY A 455 18.18 -32.37 54.91
C GLY A 455 19.26 -31.88 55.88
N MET A 456 20.38 -32.60 56.00
CA MET A 456 21.45 -32.37 56.96
C MET A 456 22.47 -31.35 56.42
N PRO A 457 23.01 -30.44 57.25
CA PRO A 457 23.98 -29.43 56.81
C PRO A 457 25.31 -30.06 56.38
N PHE A 458 25.78 -29.69 55.19
CA PHE A 458 27.04 -30.21 54.62
C PHE A 458 28.29 -29.39 55.02
N ILE A 459 28.10 -28.24 55.67
CA ILE A 459 29.12 -27.40 56.32
C ILE A 459 28.45 -26.79 57.57
N SER A 460 29.06 -26.92 58.74
CA SER A 460 28.66 -26.18 59.95
C SER A 460 29.47 -24.89 60.08
N PRO A 461 28.85 -23.72 60.38
CA PRO A 461 29.59 -22.48 60.63
C PRO A 461 30.49 -22.49 61.88
N ARG A 462 30.38 -23.54 62.73
CA ARG A 462 31.17 -23.68 63.96
C ARG A 462 32.47 -24.47 63.77
N TRP A 463 32.69 -25.10 62.62
CA TRP A 463 33.88 -25.91 62.36
C TRP A 463 35.12 -25.04 62.14
N GLY A 464 36.06 -25.10 63.08
CA GLY A 464 37.41 -24.56 62.92
C GLY A 464 38.25 -25.39 61.92
N GLU A 465 39.46 -24.93 61.62
CA GLU A 465 40.32 -25.52 60.56
C GLU A 465 40.58 -27.02 60.74
N SER A 466 40.73 -27.49 62.00
CA SER A 466 40.93 -28.91 62.34
C SER A 466 39.69 -29.80 62.16
N GLN A 467 38.49 -29.22 62.01
CA GLN A 467 37.23 -29.90 61.70
C GLN A 467 36.74 -29.56 60.29
N SER A 468 37.62 -29.14 59.39
CA SER A 468 37.22 -28.84 58.01
C SER A 468 36.54 -30.06 57.34
N PRO A 469 35.53 -29.84 56.46
CA PRO A 469 34.79 -30.95 55.84
C PRO A 469 35.66 -31.92 55.01
N ILE A 470 36.84 -31.47 54.56
CA ILE A 470 37.81 -32.28 53.83
C ILE A 470 38.67 -33.13 54.78
N GLY A 471 39.01 -32.62 55.97
CA GLY A 471 39.74 -33.37 56.99
C GLY A 471 38.94 -34.57 57.50
N LEU A 472 37.65 -34.37 57.79
CA LEU A 472 36.75 -35.46 58.20
C LEU A 472 36.61 -36.53 57.10
N ILE A 473 36.47 -36.12 55.84
CA ILE A 473 36.38 -37.07 54.71
C ILE A 473 37.71 -37.79 54.44
N ARG A 474 38.87 -37.15 54.67
CA ARG A 474 40.17 -37.86 54.63
C ARG A 474 40.19 -38.96 55.69
N LYS A 475 39.87 -38.61 56.93
CA LYS A 475 39.87 -39.51 58.08
C LYS A 475 39.00 -40.74 57.82
N GLY A 476 37.72 -40.54 57.50
CA GLY A 476 36.78 -41.64 57.28
C GLY A 476 37.15 -42.59 56.12
N ASN A 477 37.77 -42.09 55.05
CA ASN A 477 38.21 -42.95 53.93
C ASN A 477 39.35 -43.88 54.30
N ILE A 478 40.32 -43.39 55.07
CA ILE A 478 41.47 -44.16 55.53
C ILE A 478 41.01 -45.17 56.59
N GLU A 479 40.12 -44.76 57.50
CA GLU A 479 39.48 -45.65 58.49
C GLU A 479 38.68 -46.80 57.82
N CYS A 480 38.15 -46.59 56.61
CA CYS A 480 37.46 -47.61 55.81
C CYS A 480 38.36 -48.31 54.77
N GLY A 481 39.69 -48.20 54.87
CA GLY A 481 40.65 -48.99 54.09
C GLY A 481 40.95 -48.54 52.67
N PHE A 482 40.67 -47.29 52.29
CA PHE A 482 41.03 -46.75 50.96
C PHE A 482 42.30 -45.89 50.98
N ASP A 483 43.16 -46.04 49.96
CA ASP A 483 44.34 -45.19 49.80
C ASP A 483 43.97 -43.71 49.62
N TRP A 484 44.69 -42.83 50.33
CA TRP A 484 44.50 -41.40 50.23
C TRP A 484 45.72 -40.69 49.64
N TYR A 485 45.58 -40.21 48.41
CA TYR A 485 46.57 -39.36 47.76
C TYR A 485 46.32 -37.89 48.12
N ASP A 486 47.32 -37.16 48.62
CA ASP A 486 47.13 -35.76 48.97
C ASP A 486 46.98 -34.84 47.76
N ASN A 487 47.62 -35.17 46.63
CA ASN A 487 47.32 -34.55 45.35
C ASN A 487 45.87 -34.87 44.92
N HIS A 488 45.01 -33.86 44.99
CA HIS A 488 43.58 -33.97 44.72
C HIS A 488 43.24 -34.47 43.30
N VAL A 489 44.15 -34.31 42.33
CA VAL A 489 43.97 -34.80 40.94
C VAL A 489 44.18 -36.31 40.90
N ILE A 490 45.27 -36.80 41.49
CA ILE A 490 45.58 -38.24 41.55
C ILE A 490 44.51 -38.97 42.38
N ARG A 491 44.12 -38.40 43.52
CA ARG A 491 43.01 -38.92 44.35
C ARG A 491 41.70 -39.05 43.59
N ARG A 492 41.39 -38.09 42.71
CA ARG A 492 40.18 -38.11 41.88
C ARG A 492 40.21 -39.25 40.86
N GLU A 493 41.36 -39.50 40.23
CA GLU A 493 41.49 -40.57 39.24
C GLU A 493 41.66 -41.96 39.88
N TYR A 494 42.26 -42.09 41.07
CA TYR A 494 42.23 -43.33 41.86
C TYR A 494 40.79 -43.69 42.29
N ASN A 495 40.04 -42.72 42.85
CA ASN A 495 38.62 -42.88 43.19
C ASN A 495 37.73 -43.19 41.97
N ARG A 496 38.25 -42.96 40.75
CA ARG A 496 37.62 -43.32 39.48
C ARG A 496 38.05 -44.71 39.02
N PHE A 497 39.31 -45.08 39.18
CA PHE A 497 39.86 -46.40 38.88
C PHE A 497 39.13 -47.51 39.67
N ILE A 498 39.01 -47.37 40.99
CA ILE A 498 38.27 -48.33 41.84
C ILE A 498 36.80 -48.47 41.39
N LYS A 499 36.16 -47.37 40.97
CA LYS A 499 34.79 -47.38 40.42
C LYS A 499 34.66 -48.01 39.04
N LEU A 500 35.77 -48.12 38.30
CA LEU A 500 35.81 -48.73 36.98
C LEU A 500 36.11 -50.22 37.10
N LEU A 501 37.06 -50.64 37.94
CA LEU A 501 37.32 -52.07 38.21
C LEU A 501 36.04 -52.86 38.56
N LYS A 502 35.13 -52.27 39.37
CA LYS A 502 33.83 -52.87 39.71
C LYS A 502 32.76 -52.81 38.59
N LYS A 503 33.07 -52.27 37.39
CA LYS A 503 32.06 -51.89 36.37
C LYS A 503 32.43 -52.15 34.91
N THR A 504 33.64 -52.62 34.61
CA THR A 504 34.05 -52.85 33.22
C THR A 504 34.93 -54.08 33.12
N ASP A 505 34.52 -54.97 32.21
CA ASP A 505 35.17 -56.23 31.84
C ASP A 505 36.43 -56.04 30.98
N LEU A 506 36.77 -54.78 30.63
CA LEU A 506 38.03 -54.44 29.97
C LEU A 506 39.21 -54.64 30.92
N GLU A 507 40.33 -55.10 30.37
CA GLU A 507 41.62 -55.14 31.07
C GLU A 507 42.09 -53.70 31.37
N LEU A 508 42.19 -53.36 32.67
CA LEU A 508 42.53 -52.03 33.18
C LEU A 508 43.82 -52.04 34.00
N LEU A 509 44.68 -51.06 33.75
CA LEU A 509 45.92 -50.81 34.49
C LEU A 509 45.91 -49.38 35.03
N PHE A 510 46.38 -49.15 36.25
CA PHE A 510 46.56 -47.82 36.85
C PHE A 510 48.04 -47.59 37.16
N GLU A 511 48.68 -46.75 36.36
CA GLU A 511 50.12 -46.46 36.38
C GLU A 511 50.27 -44.93 36.49
N ASP A 512 51.03 -44.44 37.47
CA ASP A 512 51.33 -43.01 37.70
C ASP A 512 50.13 -42.05 37.64
N GLY A 513 49.00 -42.47 38.23
CA GLY A 513 47.77 -41.67 38.26
C GLY A 513 46.93 -41.72 36.98
N ILE A 514 47.27 -42.59 36.02
CA ILE A 514 46.62 -42.70 34.71
C ILE A 514 46.12 -44.14 34.49
N ILE A 515 44.86 -44.26 34.05
CA ILE A 515 44.24 -45.55 33.71
C ILE A 515 44.46 -45.87 32.22
N TYR A 516 44.82 -47.11 31.86
CA TYR A 516 45.05 -47.60 30.48
C TYR A 516 44.25 -48.87 30.12
N THR A 517 44.13 -49.18 28.83
CA THR A 517 43.53 -50.40 28.24
C THR A 517 44.02 -50.64 26.78
N TYR A 518 43.61 -51.71 26.08
CA TYR A 518 44.10 -52.09 24.73
C TYR A 518 42.98 -52.24 23.69
N LYS A 519 43.21 -51.87 22.41
CA LYS A 519 42.20 -51.91 21.31
C LYS A 519 42.77 -52.13 19.90
N SER A 520 41.89 -52.45 18.93
CA SER A 520 42.20 -52.50 17.49
C SER A 520 41.76 -51.24 16.73
N CYS A 521 42.41 -50.96 15.59
CA CYS A 521 42.23 -49.78 14.75
C CYS A 521 41.19 -50.01 13.64
N GLU A 522 40.20 -49.12 13.54
CA GLU A 522 39.11 -49.12 12.56
C GLU A 522 39.49 -48.47 11.21
N GLY A 523 40.69 -47.91 11.09
CA GLY A 523 41.20 -47.32 9.84
C GLY A 523 42.14 -48.26 9.07
N CYS A 524 42.91 -49.09 9.77
CA CYS A 524 43.88 -50.01 9.17
C CYS A 524 43.95 -51.41 9.81
N GLY A 525 43.18 -51.70 10.85
CA GLY A 525 43.08 -53.02 11.51
C GLY A 525 43.97 -53.25 12.74
N GLY A 526 45.12 -52.58 12.88
CA GLY A 526 46.15 -52.93 13.89
C GLY A 526 45.81 -52.66 15.37
N ARG A 527 46.38 -53.45 16.31
CA ARG A 527 46.12 -53.38 17.78
C ARG A 527 47.14 -52.53 18.55
N PHE A 528 46.70 -51.73 19.54
CA PHE A 528 47.53 -50.74 20.28
C PHE A 528 47.08 -50.49 21.75
N LYS A 529 48.00 -50.01 22.62
CA LYS A 529 47.72 -49.55 24.01
C LYS A 529 47.18 -48.11 24.00
N VAL A 530 46.18 -47.81 24.82
CA VAL A 530 45.58 -46.46 24.90
C VAL A 530 45.16 -46.12 26.34
N LYS A 531 45.20 -44.83 26.70
CA LYS A 531 44.64 -44.34 27.98
C LYS A 531 43.15 -44.68 28.03
N TYR A 532 42.63 -45.15 29.16
CA TYR A 532 41.21 -45.51 29.32
C TYR A 532 40.27 -44.33 29.04
N ALA A 533 40.70 -43.10 29.36
CA ALA A 533 39.99 -41.87 28.98
C ALA A 533 39.86 -41.69 27.44
N ARG A 534 40.74 -42.32 26.66
CA ARG A 534 40.75 -42.39 25.20
C ARG A 534 40.48 -43.82 24.68
N ARG A 535 39.84 -44.71 25.44
CA ARG A 535 39.43 -46.05 24.95
C ARG A 535 38.42 -45.99 23.79
N GLU A 536 37.76 -44.86 23.59
CA GLU A 536 36.95 -44.61 22.38
C GLU A 536 37.83 -44.33 21.14
N GLN A 537 39.16 -44.26 21.27
CA GLN A 537 40.06 -44.04 20.14
C GLN A 537 39.99 -45.24 19.19
N SER A 538 39.34 -45.02 18.06
CA SER A 538 39.15 -45.97 16.97
C SER A 538 40.36 -46.10 16.06
N TYR A 539 41.32 -45.18 16.10
CA TYR A 539 42.39 -45.09 15.09
C TYR A 539 43.78 -45.02 15.73
N CYS A 540 44.73 -45.79 15.22
CA CYS A 540 46.08 -45.86 15.77
C CYS A 540 46.97 -44.64 15.43
N SER A 541 46.65 -43.89 14.36
CA SER A 541 47.45 -42.75 13.90
C SER A 541 46.60 -41.58 13.40
N HIS A 542 47.20 -40.38 13.41
CA HIS A 542 46.54 -39.13 13.02
C HIS A 542 46.10 -39.09 11.54
N LEU A 543 46.80 -39.82 10.66
CA LEU A 543 46.45 -39.92 9.23
C LEU A 543 45.11 -40.64 9.03
N CYS A 544 44.90 -41.78 9.71
CA CYS A 544 43.61 -42.49 9.68
C CYS A 544 42.46 -41.65 10.26
N VAL A 545 42.76 -40.80 11.26
CA VAL A 545 41.78 -39.89 11.88
C VAL A 545 41.35 -38.78 10.92
N LEU A 546 42.30 -38.14 10.21
CA LEU A 546 42.00 -37.04 9.28
C LEU A 546 41.06 -37.48 8.15
N GLN A 547 41.35 -38.61 7.52
CA GLN A 547 40.62 -39.09 6.35
C GLN A 547 39.18 -39.49 6.72
N ALA A 548 38.97 -40.16 7.85
CA ALA A 548 37.63 -40.51 8.33
C ALA A 548 36.81 -39.32 8.87
N ASN A 549 37.46 -38.26 9.35
CA ASN A 549 36.78 -37.12 9.97
C ASN A 549 36.21 -36.11 8.96
N LEU A 550 36.85 -35.93 7.80
CA LEU A 550 36.35 -34.97 6.80
C LEU A 550 34.94 -35.35 6.31
N GLU A 551 34.72 -36.63 6.01
CA GLU A 551 33.48 -37.12 5.40
C GLU A 551 32.34 -37.32 6.42
N LYS A 552 32.66 -37.78 7.64
CA LYS A 552 31.63 -38.10 8.65
C LYS A 552 31.09 -36.87 9.40
N ALA A 553 31.90 -35.82 9.58
CA ALA A 553 31.54 -34.69 10.44
C ALA A 553 30.35 -33.87 9.93
N GLN A 554 30.26 -33.63 8.61
CA GLN A 554 29.22 -32.75 8.05
C GLN A 554 27.84 -33.41 7.98
N ASN A 555 27.79 -34.73 7.73
CA ASN A 555 26.54 -35.43 7.41
C ASN A 555 25.82 -36.03 8.64
N ALA A 556 26.56 -36.61 9.59
CA ALA A 556 25.94 -37.32 10.71
C ALA A 556 25.19 -36.41 11.70
N HIS A 557 25.66 -35.17 11.89
CA HIS A 557 25.21 -34.30 12.98
C HIS A 557 23.80 -33.71 12.77
N LYS A 558 23.34 -33.59 11.52
CA LYS A 558 22.01 -33.06 11.17
C LYS A 558 20.90 -34.13 11.22
N ALA A 559 21.20 -35.37 10.80
CA ALA A 559 20.19 -36.41 10.64
C ALA A 559 19.66 -36.97 11.98
N LYS A 560 20.57 -37.33 12.90
CA LYS A 560 20.21 -38.08 14.13
C LYS A 560 19.34 -37.27 15.11
N ALA A 561 19.52 -35.94 15.15
CA ALA A 561 18.75 -35.06 16.02
C ALA A 561 17.28 -34.85 15.57
N LYS A 562 16.96 -35.11 14.30
CA LYS A 562 15.60 -34.96 13.77
C LYS A 562 14.71 -36.13 14.20
N LYS A 563 15.11 -37.36 13.84
CA LYS A 563 14.29 -38.58 13.99
C LYS A 563 13.76 -38.83 15.41
N ILE A 564 14.60 -38.66 16.44
CA ILE A 564 14.24 -38.94 17.85
C ILE A 564 13.15 -37.98 18.38
N ARG A 565 13.04 -36.76 17.83
CA ARG A 565 12.01 -35.79 18.24
C ARG A 565 10.64 -36.14 17.68
N ASP A 566 10.59 -36.58 16.43
CA ASP A 566 9.35 -36.89 15.72
C ASP A 566 8.64 -38.13 16.33
N GLU A 567 9.39 -39.18 16.68
CA GLU A 567 8.86 -40.41 17.31
C GLU A 567 8.20 -40.15 18.67
N LYS A 568 8.82 -39.32 19.53
CA LYS A 568 8.24 -38.95 20.84
C LYS A 568 7.00 -38.05 20.70
N ARG A 569 6.92 -37.25 19.65
CA ARG A 569 5.80 -36.35 19.40
C ARG A 569 4.51 -37.11 19.10
N ILE A 570 4.56 -38.11 18.22
CA ILE A 570 3.38 -38.90 17.81
C ILE A 570 2.75 -39.60 19.03
N LYS A 571 3.57 -40.31 19.83
CA LYS A 571 3.09 -41.12 20.95
C LYS A 571 2.36 -40.32 22.05
N LEU A 572 2.72 -39.05 22.25
CA LEU A 572 2.05 -38.17 23.21
C LEU A 572 0.64 -37.78 22.75
N PHE A 573 0.47 -37.53 21.46
CA PHE A 573 -0.80 -37.06 20.91
C PHE A 573 -1.89 -38.12 21.10
N ASP A 574 -1.65 -39.36 20.64
CA ASP A 574 -2.64 -40.44 20.70
C ASP A 574 -3.15 -40.74 22.13
N LEU A 575 -2.32 -40.54 23.15
CA LEU A 575 -2.73 -40.69 24.56
C LEU A 575 -3.72 -39.60 24.99
N LEU A 576 -3.40 -38.35 24.70
CA LEU A 576 -4.26 -37.21 25.04
C LEU A 576 -5.61 -37.24 24.35
N ILE A 577 -5.62 -37.73 23.11
CA ILE A 577 -6.84 -37.89 22.32
C ILE A 577 -7.79 -38.90 22.95
N LYS A 578 -7.27 -40.04 23.44
CA LYS A 578 -8.08 -41.02 24.19
C LYS A 578 -8.67 -40.42 25.46
N GLU A 579 -7.86 -39.65 26.21
CA GLU A 579 -8.28 -39.00 27.45
C GLU A 579 -9.41 -37.98 27.22
N ILE A 580 -9.30 -37.21 26.13
CA ILE A 580 -10.28 -36.18 25.75
C ILE A 580 -11.56 -36.81 25.21
N ALA A 581 -11.47 -37.89 24.44
CA ALA A 581 -12.63 -38.62 23.92
C ALA A 581 -13.43 -39.32 25.02
N ALA A 582 -12.76 -39.92 26.00
CA ALA A 582 -13.40 -40.62 27.12
C ALA A 582 -14.16 -39.67 28.04
N ASN A 583 -13.54 -38.56 28.44
CA ASN A 583 -14.09 -37.65 29.44
C ASN A 583 -14.92 -36.49 28.86
N LYS A 584 -14.88 -36.27 27.53
CA LYS A 584 -15.46 -35.12 26.79
C LYS A 584 -15.09 -33.72 27.31
N ILE A 585 -14.15 -33.64 28.24
CA ILE A 585 -13.60 -32.42 28.80
C ILE A 585 -12.09 -32.49 28.60
N ILE A 586 -11.52 -31.45 28.01
CA ILE A 586 -10.07 -31.40 27.80
C ILE A 586 -9.38 -31.13 29.13
N PRO A 587 -8.21 -31.76 29.41
CA PRO A 587 -7.50 -31.54 30.67
C PRO A 587 -7.17 -30.06 30.94
N THR A 588 -6.85 -29.77 32.18
CA THR A 588 -6.22 -28.52 32.62
C THR A 588 -4.71 -28.58 32.44
N LYS A 589 -4.05 -27.42 32.53
CA LYS A 589 -2.59 -27.33 32.35
C LYS A 589 -1.81 -28.18 33.34
N SER A 590 -2.34 -28.39 34.55
CA SER A 590 -1.72 -29.23 35.58
C SER A 590 -1.81 -30.72 35.21
N GLU A 591 -3.02 -31.21 34.89
CA GLU A 591 -3.27 -32.60 34.51
C GLU A 591 -2.50 -32.97 33.22
N PHE A 592 -2.42 -32.07 32.24
CA PHE A 592 -1.60 -32.28 31.05
C PHE A 592 -0.09 -32.37 31.36
N ILE A 593 0.41 -31.53 32.28
CA ILE A 593 1.81 -31.62 32.73
C ILE A 593 2.07 -32.95 33.46
N GLU A 594 1.04 -33.51 34.11
CA GLU A 594 1.09 -34.83 34.74
C GLU A 594 1.11 -35.96 33.68
N ILE A 595 0.26 -35.90 32.66
CA ILE A 595 0.29 -36.81 31.49
C ILE A 595 1.65 -36.78 30.78
N LEU A 596 2.26 -35.59 30.60
CA LEU A 596 3.62 -35.44 30.06
C LEU A 596 4.68 -36.14 30.91
N ARG A 597 4.64 -35.93 32.24
CA ARG A 597 5.59 -36.54 33.20
C ARG A 597 5.45 -38.06 33.22
N ASN A 598 4.22 -38.57 33.22
CA ASN A 598 3.91 -40.01 33.21
C ASN A 598 4.33 -40.70 31.90
N ASN A 599 4.70 -39.94 30.86
CA ASN A 599 5.16 -40.44 29.55
C ASN A 599 6.57 -39.94 29.15
N ASP A 600 7.38 -39.53 30.12
CA ASP A 600 8.82 -39.24 29.94
C ASP A 600 9.14 -38.08 28.96
N ILE A 601 8.26 -37.07 28.93
CA ILE A 601 8.43 -35.81 28.19
C ILE A 601 8.53 -34.65 29.19
N LYS A 602 9.67 -33.96 29.19
CA LYS A 602 10.00 -32.93 30.20
C LYS A 602 9.42 -31.55 29.88
N ASP A 603 9.47 -31.14 28.61
CA ASP A 603 8.77 -29.95 28.10
C ASP A 603 8.46 -30.07 26.60
N PHE A 604 7.74 -29.09 26.06
CA PHE A 604 7.37 -28.98 24.65
C PHE A 604 8.58 -28.99 23.69
N ARG A 605 9.65 -28.29 24.07
CA ARG A 605 10.87 -28.14 23.25
C ARG A 605 11.63 -29.45 23.13
N THR A 606 11.51 -30.34 24.12
CA THR A 606 12.14 -31.66 24.16
C THR A 606 11.70 -32.56 22.98
N ILE A 607 10.46 -32.38 22.49
CA ILE A 607 9.92 -33.07 21.29
C ILE A 607 9.94 -32.18 20.03
N GLY A 608 10.71 -31.09 20.04
CA GLY A 608 10.87 -30.18 18.90
C GLY A 608 9.72 -29.18 18.69
N MET A 609 8.81 -29.02 19.66
CA MET A 609 7.76 -27.99 19.59
C MET A 609 8.21 -26.73 20.37
N PRO A 610 8.31 -25.55 19.75
CA PRO A 610 8.78 -24.34 20.45
C PRO A 610 7.79 -23.83 21.51
N ASP A 611 6.50 -24.12 21.33
CA ASP A 611 5.39 -23.36 21.90
C ASP A 611 4.65 -24.04 23.07
N SER A 612 3.74 -23.28 23.69
CA SER A 612 3.09 -23.62 24.96
C SER A 612 1.96 -24.66 24.89
N TYR A 613 1.54 -25.16 26.06
CA TYR A 613 0.41 -26.08 26.30
C TYR A 613 -0.79 -25.91 25.36
N SER A 614 -1.29 -24.67 25.26
CA SER A 614 -2.33 -24.23 24.34
C SER A 614 -2.20 -24.87 22.95
N GLN A 615 -1.03 -24.72 22.31
CA GLN A 615 -0.79 -25.13 20.93
C GLN A 615 -0.70 -26.64 20.73
N VAL A 616 -0.45 -27.41 21.79
CA VAL A 616 -0.52 -28.89 21.72
C VAL A 616 -1.98 -29.35 21.76
N LEU A 617 -2.80 -28.81 22.67
CA LEU A 617 -4.24 -29.09 22.71
C LEU A 617 -4.92 -28.73 21.39
N ASP A 618 -4.54 -27.61 20.79
CA ASP A 618 -5.12 -27.15 19.53
C ASP A 618 -4.80 -28.09 18.37
N ASN A 619 -3.62 -28.72 18.36
CA ASN A 619 -3.24 -29.69 17.33
C ASN A 619 -3.94 -31.04 17.56
N ILE A 620 -4.20 -31.41 18.81
CA ILE A 620 -5.02 -32.58 19.19
C ILE A 620 -6.47 -32.40 18.73
N SER A 621 -7.05 -31.24 19.02
CA SER A 621 -8.41 -30.86 18.63
C SER A 621 -8.60 -30.92 17.11
N GLU A 622 -7.56 -30.55 16.36
CA GLU A 622 -7.54 -30.50 14.90
C GLU A 622 -7.41 -31.88 14.22
N ILE A 623 -6.77 -32.87 14.88
CA ILE A 623 -6.61 -34.23 14.32
C ILE A 623 -7.83 -35.12 14.63
N TYR A 624 -8.49 -34.95 15.79
CA TYR A 624 -9.59 -35.84 16.23
C TYR A 624 -10.94 -35.14 16.50
N GLY A 625 -11.07 -33.83 16.19
CA GLY A 625 -12.37 -33.15 16.12
C GLY A 625 -13.05 -32.81 17.45
N ILE A 626 -12.31 -32.72 18.56
CA ILE A 626 -12.88 -32.41 19.89
C ILE A 626 -12.39 -31.05 20.37
N PHE A 627 -13.30 -30.10 20.62
CA PHE A 627 -12.98 -28.69 20.83
C PHE A 627 -12.73 -28.31 22.31
N LYS A 628 -11.61 -27.61 22.59
CA LYS A 628 -11.56 -26.58 23.67
C LYS A 628 -11.26 -25.21 23.06
N ILE A 629 -11.86 -24.21 23.70
CA ILE A 629 -11.65 -22.81 23.40
C ILE A 629 -10.23 -22.41 23.83
N ASN A 630 -9.45 -21.88 22.88
CA ASN A 630 -8.12 -21.35 23.12
C ASN A 630 -7.90 -20.09 22.28
N SER A 631 -7.77 -18.94 22.97
CA SER A 631 -7.74 -17.62 22.35
C SER A 631 -6.50 -17.30 21.52
N LYS A 632 -5.48 -18.17 21.48
CA LYS A 632 -4.26 -17.97 20.68
C LYS A 632 -4.22 -18.70 19.33
N LYS A 633 -5.16 -19.61 19.02
CA LYS A 633 -5.25 -20.27 17.70
C LYS A 633 -6.40 -19.76 16.81
N ILE A 634 -6.94 -18.57 17.13
CA ILE A 634 -7.98 -17.86 16.35
C ILE A 634 -7.61 -17.67 14.87
N THR A 635 -6.32 -17.74 14.51
CA THR A 635 -5.78 -17.29 13.23
C THR A 635 -5.36 -18.36 12.22
N GLN A 636 -5.47 -19.67 12.51
CA GLN A 636 -4.90 -20.71 11.62
C GLN A 636 -5.85 -21.75 11.05
N ASN A 637 -7.01 -22.03 11.66
CA ASN A 637 -8.00 -22.93 11.07
C ASN A 637 -9.10 -22.10 10.37
N LYS A 638 -9.12 -22.09 9.02
CA LYS A 638 -10.05 -21.27 8.22
C LYS A 638 -11.53 -21.63 8.43
N GLN A 639 -11.86 -22.87 8.77
CA GLN A 639 -13.23 -23.33 9.00
C GLN A 639 -13.71 -22.85 10.38
N TYR A 640 -12.93 -23.12 11.44
CA TYR A 640 -13.24 -22.67 12.80
C TYR A 640 -13.16 -21.14 12.94
N ALA A 641 -12.29 -20.46 12.19
CA ALA A 641 -12.30 -19.00 12.11
C ALA A 641 -13.58 -18.47 11.45
N LYS A 642 -14.20 -19.22 10.54
CA LYS A 642 -15.51 -18.90 9.93
C LYS A 642 -16.64 -19.13 10.93
N GLU A 643 -16.62 -20.24 11.66
CA GLU A 643 -17.61 -20.59 12.68
C GLU A 643 -17.53 -19.68 13.91
N ILE A 644 -16.32 -19.33 14.38
CA ILE A 644 -16.11 -18.32 15.43
C ILE A 644 -16.40 -16.91 14.92
N ALA A 645 -16.15 -16.58 13.65
CA ALA A 645 -16.61 -15.31 13.09
C ALA A 645 -18.16 -15.25 13.09
N ILE A 646 -18.84 -16.32 12.68
CA ILE A 646 -20.30 -16.46 12.78
C ILE A 646 -20.74 -16.30 14.25
N LEU A 647 -20.13 -17.01 15.18
CA LEU A 647 -20.48 -16.95 16.60
C LEU A 647 -20.18 -15.58 17.25
N LEU A 648 -19.16 -14.84 16.80
CA LEU A 648 -18.83 -13.47 17.25
C LEU A 648 -19.68 -12.39 16.56
N ILE A 649 -20.19 -12.68 15.36
CA ILE A 649 -21.25 -11.92 14.69
C ILE A 649 -22.58 -12.10 15.45
N GLU A 650 -22.90 -13.33 15.85
CA GLU A 650 -24.10 -13.68 16.62
C GLU A 650 -24.07 -13.20 18.08
N ASN A 651 -22.89 -13.21 18.74
CA ASN A 651 -22.71 -12.74 20.13
C ASN A 651 -22.20 -11.29 20.26
N GLY A 652 -22.37 -10.46 19.22
CA GLY A 652 -22.33 -9.00 19.35
C GLY A 652 -20.96 -8.31 19.42
N LEU A 653 -19.85 -8.99 19.09
CA LEU A 653 -18.53 -8.34 18.98
C LEU A 653 -18.25 -7.72 17.60
N THR A 654 -19.16 -7.89 16.63
CA THR A 654 -19.18 -7.11 15.38
C THR A 654 -20.59 -6.58 15.06
N TYR A 655 -21.21 -5.90 16.02
CA TYR A 655 -22.40 -5.10 15.72
C TYR A 655 -22.00 -3.97 14.76
N ASN A 656 -22.52 -4.03 13.54
CA ASN A 656 -22.33 -3.02 12.51
C ASN A 656 -23.71 -2.47 12.20
N HIS A 657 -23.87 -1.15 12.39
CA HIS A 657 -25.15 -0.47 12.22
C HIS A 657 -25.79 -0.77 10.86
N LYS A 658 -26.99 -1.32 10.92
CA LYS A 658 -27.90 -1.46 9.80
C LYS A 658 -28.59 -0.14 9.57
N VAL A 659 -28.79 0.21 8.31
CA VAL A 659 -29.74 1.25 7.92
C VAL A 659 -31.15 0.76 8.25
N ILE A 660 -31.97 1.61 8.86
CA ILE A 660 -33.42 1.43 9.03
C ILE A 660 -34.17 2.10 7.88
N SER A 661 -33.78 3.33 7.51
CA SER A 661 -34.48 4.07 6.46
C SER A 661 -33.62 5.13 5.81
N VAL A 662 -33.97 5.47 4.56
CA VAL A 662 -33.42 6.62 3.84
C VAL A 662 -34.59 7.52 3.43
N LYS A 663 -34.50 8.82 3.72
CA LYS A 663 -35.53 9.80 3.35
C LYS A 663 -34.88 11.06 2.81
N ARG A 664 -35.35 11.61 1.68
CA ARG A 664 -34.99 12.97 1.26
C ARG A 664 -35.60 13.96 2.28
N ILE A 665 -34.80 14.89 2.81
CA ILE A 665 -35.22 15.80 3.89
C ILE A 665 -35.18 17.29 3.52
N GLY A 666 -34.56 17.67 2.41
CA GLY A 666 -34.51 19.07 1.96
C GLY A 666 -33.27 19.36 1.13
N TYR A 667 -32.86 20.63 1.12
CA TYR A 667 -31.61 21.10 0.52
C TYR A 667 -30.68 21.65 1.61
N ASP A 668 -29.36 21.51 1.44
CA ASP A 668 -28.36 22.06 2.36
C ASP A 668 -27.01 22.31 1.64
N VAL A 669 -26.10 22.98 2.33
CA VAL A 669 -24.71 23.19 1.90
C VAL A 669 -23.90 21.91 2.12
N VAL A 670 -23.19 21.49 1.07
CA VAL A 670 -22.38 20.29 1.09
C VAL A 670 -20.89 20.55 0.91
N TYR A 671 -20.13 19.75 1.62
CA TYR A 671 -18.72 19.81 1.86
C TYR A 671 -18.07 18.49 1.44
N ASN A 672 -16.78 18.50 1.15
CA ASN A 672 -16.03 17.29 0.86
C ASN A 672 -14.55 17.44 1.23
N GLY A 673 -13.88 16.33 1.52
CA GLY A 673 -12.43 16.24 1.65
C GLY A 673 -11.90 15.18 0.68
N THR A 674 -10.70 15.38 0.14
CA THR A 674 -10.06 14.47 -0.84
C THR A 674 -8.98 13.70 -0.11
N VAL A 675 -9.07 12.38 0.05
CA VAL A 675 -8.20 11.64 0.98
C VAL A 675 -7.19 10.75 0.28
N ASP A 676 -5.91 10.96 0.57
CA ASP A 676 -4.80 10.20 0.00
C ASP A 676 -4.99 8.68 0.11
N GLU A 677 -4.45 7.94 -0.86
CA GLU A 677 -4.32 6.49 -0.95
C GLU A 677 -5.60 5.65 -0.91
N PHE A 678 -6.76 6.15 -0.44
CA PHE A 678 -8.02 5.37 -0.54
C PHE A 678 -9.28 6.18 -0.87
N HIS A 679 -9.18 7.51 -0.96
CA HIS A 679 -10.25 8.46 -1.28
C HIS A 679 -11.54 8.32 -0.47
N ASN A 680 -11.46 7.65 0.68
CA ASN A 680 -12.53 7.46 1.64
C ASN A 680 -12.11 7.99 3.01
N PHE A 681 -13.06 8.49 3.78
CA PHE A 681 -12.79 9.05 5.10
C PHE A 681 -13.89 8.78 6.10
N GLY A 682 -13.49 8.62 7.36
CA GLY A 682 -14.35 8.32 8.49
C GLY A 682 -15.22 9.49 8.89
N ILE A 683 -16.53 9.27 8.97
CA ILE A 683 -17.50 10.17 9.60
C ILE A 683 -18.01 9.55 10.90
N ILE A 684 -18.18 10.33 11.96
CA ILE A 684 -18.74 9.87 13.24
C ILE A 684 -20.26 9.77 13.10
N ILE A 685 -20.83 8.62 13.51
CA ILE A 685 -22.27 8.37 13.45
C ILE A 685 -22.97 8.45 14.81
N ASN A 686 -22.25 8.32 15.92
CA ASN A 686 -22.76 8.54 17.28
C ASN A 686 -21.63 8.86 18.27
N GLU A 687 -22.05 9.41 19.41
CA GLU A 687 -21.30 9.45 20.67
C GLU A 687 -22.13 8.72 21.73
N LYS A 688 -21.54 7.71 22.37
CA LYS A 688 -22.17 6.82 23.35
C LYS A 688 -21.28 6.68 24.59
N GLU A 689 -21.80 6.06 25.64
CA GLU A 689 -21.01 5.66 26.81
C GLU A 689 -20.73 4.15 26.86
N THR A 690 -19.57 3.81 27.40
CA THR A 690 -19.21 2.46 27.84
C THR A 690 -19.94 2.10 29.15
N LYS A 691 -19.98 0.81 29.51
CA LYS A 691 -20.58 0.34 30.78
C LYS A 691 -19.99 0.98 32.05
N SER A 692 -18.82 1.62 31.94
CA SER A 692 -18.13 2.35 33.00
C SER A 692 -18.32 3.88 32.92
N GLY A 693 -19.25 4.37 32.10
CA GLY A 693 -19.58 5.80 31.99
C GLY A 693 -18.51 6.63 31.28
N ARG A 694 -17.84 6.07 30.26
CA ARG A 694 -16.81 6.79 29.46
C ARG A 694 -17.11 6.82 27.96
N PRO A 695 -16.67 7.88 27.23
CA PRO A 695 -16.94 8.06 25.81
C PRO A 695 -16.60 6.87 24.88
N ARG A 696 -17.46 6.69 23.88
CA ARG A 696 -17.38 5.77 22.74
C ARG A 696 -17.89 6.48 21.48
N MET A 697 -17.25 6.22 20.34
CA MET A 697 -17.59 6.75 19.00
C MET A 697 -17.53 5.64 17.96
N GLU A 698 -18.33 5.76 16.89
CA GLU A 698 -18.44 4.79 15.77
C GLU A 698 -18.32 5.52 14.40
N ILE A 699 -17.63 4.93 13.40
CA ILE A 699 -17.07 5.63 12.21
C ILE A 699 -17.41 4.97 10.83
N ALA A 700 -17.82 5.70 9.75
CA ALA A 700 -18.18 5.20 8.38
C ALA A 700 -17.55 5.98 7.15
N PHE A 701 -17.55 5.49 5.86
CA PHE A 701 -16.56 5.90 4.77
C PHE A 701 -17.04 6.13 3.26
N THR A 702 -16.29 6.87 2.38
CA THR A 702 -16.68 7.70 1.13
C THR A 702 -15.83 7.57 -0.23
N VAL A 703 -15.98 8.39 -1.36
CA VAL A 703 -15.15 8.42 -2.69
C VAL A 703 -15.26 9.72 -3.64
N ASN A 704 -14.26 10.07 -4.53
CA ASN A 704 -14.11 11.31 -5.44
C ASN A 704 -13.75 11.15 -7.00
N CYS A 705 -13.56 12.24 -7.83
CA CYS A 705 -13.05 12.54 -9.28
C CYS A 705 -13.52 11.83 -10.66
N GLY A 706 -12.82 11.94 -11.86
CA GLY A 706 -13.16 11.36 -13.24
C GLY A 706 -12.66 11.99 -14.63
N GLU A 707 -12.71 11.26 -15.80
CA GLU A 707 -12.13 11.60 -17.19
C GLU A 707 -12.63 10.93 -18.58
N GLN A 708 -12.81 9.59 -18.84
CA GLN A 708 -13.83 8.91 -19.74
C GLN A 708 -15.20 9.45 -19.31
N THR A 709 -16.27 8.68 -19.12
CA THR A 709 -17.24 9.13 -18.09
C THR A 709 -16.89 8.49 -16.76
N LEU A 710 -15.64 8.72 -16.33
CA LEU A 710 -15.06 8.04 -15.17
C LEU A 710 -15.63 8.55 -13.85
N GLU A 711 -15.26 7.81 -12.82
CA GLU A 711 -15.07 8.20 -11.43
C GLU A 711 -13.56 8.53 -11.17
N SER A 712 -13.07 8.97 -10.00
CA SER A 712 -11.63 9.33 -9.90
C SER A 712 -10.76 8.12 -9.80
N PHE A 713 -9.53 8.32 -10.25
CA PHE A 713 -8.39 7.47 -10.03
C PHE A 713 -8.60 6.17 -10.80
N GLU A 714 -9.85 5.75 -11.05
CA GLU A 714 -10.20 5.38 -12.39
C GLU A 714 -9.41 6.23 -13.39
N LEU A 715 -8.77 5.49 -14.28
CA LEU A 715 -8.02 5.98 -15.41
C LEU A 715 -8.72 5.43 -16.63
N CYS A 716 -8.52 6.08 -17.78
CA CYS A 716 -8.82 5.41 -19.03
C CYS A 716 -7.98 4.14 -19.24
N CYS A 717 -8.66 3.05 -19.63
CA CYS A 717 -8.05 1.86 -20.18
C CYS A 717 -8.46 1.74 -21.65
N LEU A 718 -7.57 2.12 -22.58
CA LEU A 718 -7.88 2.27 -24.00
C LEU A 718 -7.15 1.23 -24.84
N ALA A 719 -7.88 0.60 -25.75
CA ALA A 719 -7.34 -0.23 -26.83
C ALA A 719 -7.89 0.32 -28.16
N GLU A 720 -7.17 0.17 -29.26
CA GLU A 720 -7.50 0.89 -30.51
C GLU A 720 -7.60 -0.07 -31.69
N THR A 721 -8.64 0.11 -32.51
CA THR A 721 -9.02 -0.78 -33.61
C THR A 721 -9.29 0.02 -34.87
N PHE A 722 -9.00 -0.58 -36.03
CA PHE A 722 -8.96 0.11 -37.32
C PHE A 722 -9.92 -0.56 -38.32
N PRO A 723 -11.24 -0.26 -38.29
CA PRO A 723 -12.21 -0.94 -39.15
C PRO A 723 -11.86 -0.86 -40.65
N SER A 724 -11.23 0.22 -41.14
CA SER A 724 -10.80 0.33 -42.55
C SER A 724 -9.73 -0.68 -42.99
N ARG A 725 -9.03 -1.30 -42.03
CA ARG A 725 -7.97 -2.29 -42.29
C ARG A 725 -8.48 -3.74 -42.37
N HIS A 726 -9.78 -3.97 -42.16
CA HIS A 726 -10.43 -5.29 -42.27
C HIS A 726 -11.26 -5.36 -43.54
N ASP A 727 -11.41 -6.52 -44.18
CA ASP A 727 -12.22 -6.69 -45.38
C ASP A 727 -13.65 -7.16 -45.07
N SER A 728 -13.87 -7.78 -43.90
CA SER A 728 -15.15 -8.33 -43.46
C SER A 728 -15.50 -7.94 -42.00
N TYR A 729 -16.77 -8.15 -41.61
CA TYR A 729 -17.18 -7.95 -40.22
C TYR A 729 -16.58 -9.01 -39.31
N GLU A 730 -16.43 -10.23 -39.83
CA GLU A 730 -15.98 -11.42 -39.14
C GLU A 730 -14.51 -11.26 -38.70
N GLU A 731 -13.67 -10.74 -39.59
CA GLU A 731 -12.28 -10.36 -39.31
C GLU A 731 -12.20 -9.19 -38.31
N PHE A 732 -13.06 -8.17 -38.45
CA PHE A 732 -13.14 -7.07 -37.48
C PHE A 732 -13.59 -7.56 -36.09
N GLN A 733 -14.54 -8.48 -36.03
CA GLN A 733 -15.03 -9.11 -34.80
C GLN A 733 -13.93 -9.95 -34.12
N GLU A 734 -13.07 -10.61 -34.88
CA GLU A 734 -11.88 -11.29 -34.35
C GLU A 734 -10.91 -10.27 -33.72
N THR A 735 -10.59 -9.17 -34.40
CA THR A 735 -9.80 -8.07 -33.81
C THR A 735 -10.44 -7.47 -32.56
N LEU A 736 -11.76 -7.29 -32.53
CA LEU A 736 -12.48 -6.82 -31.33
C LEU A 736 -12.31 -7.77 -30.14
N LYS A 737 -12.21 -9.09 -30.36
CA LYS A 737 -11.93 -10.06 -29.31
C LYS A 737 -10.55 -9.85 -28.70
N TYR A 738 -9.53 -9.67 -29.53
CA TYR A 738 -8.16 -9.43 -29.03
C TYR A 738 -8.02 -8.07 -28.35
N ALA A 739 -8.64 -7.02 -28.89
CA ALA A 739 -8.71 -5.70 -28.25
C ALA A 739 -9.42 -5.75 -26.89
N TYR A 740 -10.50 -6.54 -26.78
CA TYR A 740 -11.17 -6.82 -25.49
C TYR A 740 -10.24 -7.53 -24.52
N LEU A 741 -9.59 -8.64 -24.93
CA LEU A 741 -8.72 -9.42 -24.05
C LEU A 741 -7.53 -8.60 -23.54
N TYR A 742 -6.92 -7.79 -24.40
CA TYR A 742 -5.88 -6.85 -24.02
C TYR A 742 -6.38 -5.82 -23.01
N ALA A 743 -7.45 -5.08 -23.34
CA ALA A 743 -7.99 -4.05 -22.46
C ALA A 743 -8.41 -4.63 -21.10
N LYS A 744 -9.12 -5.76 -21.09
CA LYS A 744 -9.57 -6.42 -19.87
C LYS A 744 -8.38 -6.84 -19.00
N SER A 745 -7.32 -7.38 -19.61
CA SER A 745 -6.07 -7.73 -18.92
C SER A 745 -5.38 -6.52 -18.31
N VAL A 746 -5.33 -5.37 -19.02
CA VAL A 746 -4.81 -4.11 -18.47
C VAL A 746 -5.63 -3.65 -17.25
N THR A 747 -6.96 -3.83 -17.24
CA THR A 747 -7.76 -3.52 -16.03
C THR A 747 -7.44 -4.39 -14.81
N LEU A 748 -6.68 -5.48 -14.96
CA LEU A 748 -6.21 -6.34 -13.86
C LEU A 748 -4.93 -5.83 -13.18
N VAL A 749 -4.23 -4.87 -13.79
CA VAL A 749 -2.93 -4.35 -13.31
C VAL A 749 -3.15 -3.21 -12.32
N ASN A 750 -2.34 -3.19 -11.25
CA ASN A 750 -2.33 -2.12 -10.25
C ASN A 750 -1.32 -1.02 -10.60
N THR A 751 -1.73 0.22 -10.37
CA THR A 751 -0.88 1.42 -10.37
C THR A 751 -0.29 1.69 -8.98
N HIS A 752 0.52 2.75 -8.86
CA HIS A 752 1.06 3.22 -7.57
C HIS A 752 0.02 3.93 -6.69
N TRP A 753 -1.10 4.36 -7.26
CA TRP A 753 -2.19 5.05 -6.55
C TRP A 753 -3.24 4.02 -6.16
N GLN A 754 -3.46 3.83 -4.86
CA GLN A 754 -4.30 2.75 -4.34
C GLN A 754 -5.79 3.00 -4.56
N GLU A 755 -6.16 4.27 -4.74
CA GLU A 755 -7.51 4.76 -5.07
C GLU A 755 -7.86 4.46 -6.52
N THR A 756 -6.84 4.60 -7.37
CA THR A 756 -6.91 4.20 -8.77
C THR A 756 -7.27 2.74 -8.86
N ASN A 757 -6.52 1.93 -8.12
CA ASN A 757 -6.71 0.49 -8.10
C ASN A 757 -8.10 0.14 -7.56
N ALA A 758 -8.56 0.78 -6.47
CA ALA A 758 -9.89 0.54 -5.90
C ALA A 758 -11.03 0.80 -6.90
N VAL A 759 -10.96 1.88 -7.68
CA VAL A 759 -12.02 2.22 -8.64
C VAL A 759 -11.90 1.41 -9.93
N MET A 760 -10.68 1.13 -10.42
CA MET A 760 -10.44 0.20 -11.53
C MET A 760 -10.91 -1.23 -11.23
N LEU A 761 -10.66 -1.76 -10.03
CA LEU A 761 -11.13 -3.09 -9.59
C LEU A 761 -12.66 -3.21 -9.62
N LYS A 762 -13.36 -2.13 -9.24
CA LYS A 762 -14.83 -2.01 -9.19
C LYS A 762 -15.44 -1.88 -10.58
N ASN A 763 -14.96 -0.94 -11.38
CA ASN A 763 -15.57 -0.56 -12.64
C ASN A 763 -15.08 -1.39 -13.82
N ARG A 764 -13.83 -1.88 -13.77
CA ARG A 764 -13.13 -2.56 -14.88
C ARG A 764 -13.32 -1.86 -16.22
N ARG A 765 -13.43 -0.53 -16.22
CA ARG A 765 -13.85 0.23 -17.40
C ARG A 765 -12.83 0.08 -18.52
N MET A 766 -13.34 -0.08 -19.73
CA MET A 766 -12.54 -0.13 -20.94
C MET A 766 -13.06 0.92 -21.93
N GLY A 767 -12.21 1.28 -22.88
CA GLY A 767 -12.51 2.14 -24.02
C GLY A 767 -11.87 1.55 -25.26
N ILE A 768 -12.46 0.49 -25.78
CA ILE A 768 -12.13 -0.06 -27.10
C ILE A 768 -12.57 0.98 -28.14
N SER A 769 -11.59 1.62 -28.74
CA SER A 769 -11.73 2.74 -29.67
C SER A 769 -11.71 2.27 -31.11
N GLN A 770 -12.44 2.98 -31.97
CA GLN A 770 -12.29 2.90 -33.42
C GLN A 770 -11.58 4.15 -33.95
N THR A 771 -10.69 3.97 -34.92
CA THR A 771 -9.89 5.00 -35.60
C THR A 771 -9.78 4.67 -37.09
N GLY A 772 -9.65 5.68 -37.96
CA GLY A 772 -9.85 5.50 -39.40
C GLY A 772 -11.33 5.34 -39.77
N ILE A 773 -12.24 5.94 -39.00
CA ILE A 773 -13.70 5.75 -39.17
C ILE A 773 -14.19 6.31 -40.52
N ILE A 774 -13.74 7.51 -40.91
CA ILE A 774 -14.09 8.11 -42.20
C ILE A 774 -13.56 7.24 -43.36
N GLU A 775 -12.33 6.76 -43.25
CA GLU A 775 -11.73 5.83 -44.21
C GLU A 775 -12.55 4.53 -44.32
N ALA A 776 -13.07 4.01 -43.21
CA ALA A 776 -13.97 2.87 -43.20
C ALA A 776 -15.35 3.17 -43.83
N PHE A 777 -15.86 4.40 -43.70
CA PHE A 777 -17.06 4.84 -44.41
C PHE A 777 -16.86 4.84 -45.93
N VAL A 778 -15.70 5.30 -46.41
CA VAL A 778 -15.35 5.26 -47.85
C VAL A 778 -15.20 3.81 -48.32
N LYS A 779 -14.44 2.98 -47.61
CA LYS A 779 -14.15 1.59 -48.01
C LYS A 779 -15.39 0.67 -47.97
N HIS A 780 -16.27 0.81 -46.98
CA HIS A 780 -17.36 -0.14 -46.73
C HIS A 780 -18.77 0.44 -46.81
N GLY A 781 -18.90 1.77 -46.91
CA GLY A 781 -20.17 2.50 -46.80
C GLY A 781 -20.55 2.81 -45.35
N ARG A 782 -20.84 4.09 -45.06
CA ARG A 782 -21.24 4.60 -43.72
C ARG A 782 -22.26 3.70 -43.01
N ARG A 783 -23.33 3.30 -43.71
CA ARG A 783 -24.42 2.50 -43.13
C ARG A 783 -23.92 1.13 -42.64
N LYS A 784 -23.08 0.45 -43.42
CA LYS A 784 -22.51 -0.85 -43.10
C LYS A 784 -21.60 -0.78 -41.86
N ILE A 785 -20.81 0.30 -41.74
CA ILE A 785 -19.98 0.53 -40.55
C ILE A 785 -20.81 0.80 -39.29
N LEU A 786 -21.91 1.58 -39.38
CA LEU A 786 -22.80 1.76 -38.22
C LEU A 786 -23.48 0.45 -37.79
N GLU A 787 -23.77 -0.46 -38.73
CA GLU A 787 -24.24 -1.81 -38.44
C GLU A 787 -23.15 -2.71 -37.83
N TRP A 788 -21.89 -2.55 -38.26
CA TRP A 788 -20.73 -3.21 -37.61
C TRP A 788 -20.51 -2.69 -36.18
N CYS A 789 -20.74 -1.41 -35.93
CA CYS A 789 -20.69 -0.83 -34.59
C CYS A 789 -21.72 -1.46 -33.65
N ASP A 790 -23.00 -1.52 -34.05
CA ASP A 790 -24.06 -2.07 -33.20
C ASP A 790 -23.86 -3.58 -32.96
N LYS A 791 -23.49 -4.35 -33.99
CA LYS A 791 -23.13 -5.77 -33.84
C LYS A 791 -21.90 -5.97 -32.96
N GLY A 792 -20.83 -5.22 -33.23
CA GLY A 792 -19.57 -5.29 -32.49
C GLY A 792 -19.72 -4.89 -31.02
N TYR A 793 -20.57 -3.91 -30.71
CA TYR A 793 -20.90 -3.53 -29.33
C TYR A 793 -21.54 -4.71 -28.58
N ASN A 794 -22.54 -5.35 -29.17
CA ASN A 794 -23.22 -6.49 -28.56
C ASN A 794 -22.25 -7.68 -28.37
N TYR A 795 -21.43 -8.00 -29.39
CA TYR A 795 -20.39 -9.03 -29.27
C TYR A 795 -19.39 -8.73 -28.16
N LEU A 796 -18.97 -7.47 -27.98
CA LEU A 796 -18.11 -7.06 -26.87
C LEU A 796 -18.80 -7.19 -25.50
N GLN A 797 -20.12 -6.97 -25.41
CA GLN A 797 -20.90 -7.22 -24.20
C GLN A 797 -20.99 -8.72 -23.88
N ASP A 798 -21.18 -9.57 -24.90
CA ASP A 798 -21.23 -11.04 -24.75
C ASP A 798 -19.87 -11.61 -24.33
N LEU A 799 -18.77 -11.10 -24.91
CA LEU A 799 -17.41 -11.41 -24.46
C LEU A 799 -17.20 -10.97 -23.02
N ASP A 800 -17.67 -9.78 -22.64
CA ASP A 800 -17.50 -9.29 -21.28
C ASP A 800 -18.26 -10.09 -20.24
N GLU A 801 -19.46 -10.57 -20.58
CA GLU A 801 -20.21 -11.50 -19.75
C GLU A 801 -19.46 -12.83 -19.56
N GLN A 802 -18.99 -13.43 -20.66
CA GLN A 802 -18.27 -14.71 -20.63
C GLN A 802 -16.94 -14.62 -19.88
N TYR A 803 -16.06 -13.68 -20.24
CA TYR A 803 -14.73 -13.57 -19.65
C TYR A 803 -14.76 -13.01 -18.23
N SER A 804 -15.67 -12.08 -17.90
CA SER A 804 -15.81 -11.63 -16.51
C SER A 804 -16.40 -12.73 -15.62
N GLY A 805 -17.35 -13.52 -16.15
CA GLY A 805 -17.89 -14.70 -15.47
C GLY A 805 -16.81 -15.76 -15.22
N TRP A 806 -16.04 -16.12 -16.25
CA TRP A 806 -14.94 -17.09 -16.16
C TRP A 806 -13.83 -16.65 -15.19
N LEU A 807 -13.37 -15.40 -15.29
CA LEU A 807 -12.38 -14.81 -14.38
C LEU A 807 -12.94 -14.50 -12.98
N CYS A 808 -14.26 -14.62 -12.78
CA CYS A 808 -14.97 -14.26 -11.54
C CYS A 808 -14.73 -12.80 -11.10
N ILE A 809 -14.64 -11.87 -12.06
CA ILE A 809 -14.45 -10.42 -11.85
C ILE A 809 -15.71 -9.63 -12.26
N PRO A 810 -15.84 -8.35 -11.90
CA PRO A 810 -16.92 -7.51 -12.40
C PRO A 810 -16.90 -7.37 -13.93
N ARG A 811 -18.11 -7.37 -14.53
CA ARG A 811 -18.32 -6.83 -15.87
C ARG A 811 -17.89 -5.37 -15.92
N SER A 812 -17.38 -4.97 -17.07
CA SER A 812 -16.88 -3.63 -17.33
C SER A 812 -18.06 -2.65 -17.42
N ILE A 813 -18.01 -1.58 -16.61
CA ILE A 813 -19.11 -0.61 -16.48
C ILE A 813 -19.50 0.06 -17.80
N LYS A 814 -18.48 0.29 -18.64
CA LYS A 814 -18.52 0.71 -20.05
C LYS A 814 -17.34 0.05 -20.77
N ILE A 815 -17.45 -0.18 -22.07
CA ILE A 815 -16.48 -0.99 -22.85
C ILE A 815 -15.87 -0.24 -24.04
N THR A 816 -16.61 0.67 -24.65
CA THR A 816 -16.34 1.24 -25.98
C THR A 816 -16.20 2.75 -25.93
N THR A 817 -15.40 3.31 -26.83
CA THR A 817 -15.19 4.77 -26.93
C THR A 817 -14.86 5.18 -28.36
N VAL A 818 -14.71 6.48 -28.63
CA VAL A 818 -13.92 6.97 -29.77
C VAL A 818 -12.87 7.96 -29.27
N LYS A 819 -11.61 7.67 -29.56
CA LYS A 819 -10.43 8.48 -29.20
C LYS A 819 -9.65 8.84 -30.48
N PRO A 820 -9.42 10.13 -30.77
CA PRO A 820 -8.60 10.55 -31.91
C PRO A 820 -7.11 10.43 -31.58
N SER A 821 -6.55 9.24 -31.80
CA SER A 821 -5.18 8.92 -31.39
C SER A 821 -4.14 9.39 -32.41
N GLY A 822 -3.79 10.67 -32.37
CA GLY A 822 -2.88 11.31 -33.36
C GLY A 822 -1.44 10.79 -33.44
N THR A 823 -1.05 9.80 -32.62
CA THR A 823 0.21 9.05 -32.76
C THR A 823 -0.04 7.62 -33.23
N VAL A 824 -0.98 6.89 -32.61
CA VAL A 824 -1.21 5.47 -32.92
C VAL A 824 -1.81 5.32 -34.33
N SER A 825 -2.65 6.26 -34.79
CA SER A 825 -3.23 6.24 -36.13
C SER A 825 -2.20 6.36 -37.26
N LEU A 826 -1.00 6.87 -36.97
CA LEU A 826 0.10 6.96 -37.94
C LEU A 826 0.73 5.61 -38.24
N LEU A 827 0.64 4.62 -37.33
CA LEU A 827 1.22 3.29 -37.50
C LEU A 827 0.51 2.46 -38.61
N PRO A 828 -0.84 2.35 -38.63
CA PRO A 828 -1.56 1.77 -39.78
C PRO A 828 -1.80 2.77 -40.91
N GLY A 829 -1.35 4.02 -40.77
CA GLY A 829 -1.55 5.11 -41.75
C GLY A 829 -3.03 5.40 -42.01
N VAL A 830 -3.77 5.84 -40.99
CA VAL A 830 -5.20 6.19 -41.08
C VAL A 830 -5.52 7.54 -40.41
N PRO A 831 -6.63 8.21 -40.77
CA PRO A 831 -7.11 9.41 -40.06
C PRO A 831 -7.46 9.13 -38.57
N PRO A 832 -7.13 10.05 -37.63
CA PRO A 832 -7.27 9.80 -36.19
C PRO A 832 -8.74 9.84 -35.72
N GLY A 833 -9.23 8.74 -35.14
CA GLY A 833 -10.61 8.63 -34.65
C GLY A 833 -11.63 8.76 -35.78
N ILE A 834 -12.51 9.76 -35.65
CA ILE A 834 -13.60 10.10 -36.58
C ILE A 834 -13.32 11.34 -37.44
N HIS A 835 -12.09 11.87 -37.43
CA HIS A 835 -11.74 13.04 -38.22
C HIS A 835 -11.54 12.71 -39.70
N TYR A 836 -11.86 13.67 -40.56
CA TYR A 836 -11.55 13.64 -41.98
C TYR A 836 -10.04 13.86 -42.24
N PRO A 837 -9.49 13.30 -43.33
CA PRO A 837 -8.10 13.52 -43.72
C PRO A 837 -7.81 15.00 -44.05
N HIS A 838 -6.52 15.36 -44.04
CA HIS A 838 -6.08 16.73 -44.36
C HIS A 838 -6.24 17.06 -45.86
N SER A 839 -5.78 16.15 -46.72
CA SER A 839 -5.84 16.15 -48.18
C SER A 839 -5.52 14.73 -48.69
N GLU A 840 -5.70 14.44 -49.98
CA GLU A 840 -5.35 13.13 -50.56
C GLU A 840 -3.84 12.87 -50.56
N TYR A 841 -3.05 13.89 -50.94
CA TYR A 841 -1.59 13.87 -50.91
C TYR A 841 -1.08 15.01 -50.02
N TYR A 842 -0.12 14.71 -49.14
CA TYR A 842 0.55 15.72 -48.32
C TYR A 842 1.97 15.30 -47.93
N ILE A 843 2.82 16.28 -47.62
CA ILE A 843 4.05 16.07 -46.86
C ILE A 843 3.71 16.08 -45.37
N ARG A 844 4.07 15.00 -44.68
CA ARG A 844 4.08 14.90 -43.23
C ARG A 844 5.46 15.28 -42.71
N ARG A 845 5.54 16.28 -41.84
CA ARG A 845 6.81 16.69 -41.21
C ARG A 845 6.95 16.10 -39.81
N ILE A 846 8.09 15.44 -39.55
CA ILE A 846 8.44 14.89 -38.25
C ILE A 846 9.71 15.59 -37.74
N ARG A 847 9.65 16.11 -36.51
CA ARG A 847 10.80 16.74 -35.85
C ARG A 847 11.62 15.68 -35.11
N LEU A 848 12.93 15.70 -35.30
CA LEU A 848 13.92 14.79 -34.72
C LEU A 848 15.02 15.60 -34.04
N SER A 849 15.59 15.09 -32.94
CA SER A 849 16.82 15.67 -32.37
C SER A 849 17.97 15.58 -33.40
N MET A 850 18.79 16.63 -33.51
CA MET A 850 20.01 16.63 -34.35
C MET A 850 20.97 15.47 -34.04
N ASN A 851 20.87 14.88 -32.85
CA ASN A 851 21.71 13.76 -32.40
C ASN A 851 21.01 12.39 -32.54
N SER A 852 19.82 12.32 -33.14
CA SER A 852 19.11 11.05 -33.32
C SER A 852 19.77 10.18 -34.39
N ASP A 853 19.96 8.91 -34.08
CA ASP A 853 20.51 7.92 -35.00
C ASP A 853 19.57 7.56 -36.16
N LEU A 854 18.31 8.01 -36.11
CA LEU A 854 17.33 7.89 -37.19
C LEU A 854 17.65 8.78 -38.41
N ILE A 855 18.44 9.85 -38.22
CA ILE A 855 18.74 10.83 -39.29
C ILE A 855 19.42 10.15 -40.48
N GLU A 856 20.46 9.36 -40.23
CA GLU A 856 21.28 8.79 -41.29
C GLU A 856 20.54 7.67 -42.08
N PRO A 857 19.79 6.74 -41.45
CA PRO A 857 18.85 5.86 -42.14
C PRO A 857 17.80 6.59 -42.98
N ILE A 858 17.15 7.63 -42.44
CA ILE A 858 16.10 8.40 -43.15
C ILE A 858 16.68 9.08 -44.40
N LYS A 859 17.87 9.68 -44.26
CA LYS A 859 18.60 10.32 -45.36
C LYS A 859 19.08 9.31 -46.41
N ASN A 860 19.58 8.15 -45.99
CA ASN A 860 20.01 7.07 -46.90
C ASN A 860 18.83 6.39 -47.62
N ALA A 861 17.65 6.40 -47.01
CA ALA A 861 16.39 6.05 -47.64
C ALA A 861 15.86 7.11 -48.63
N GLY A 862 16.51 8.27 -48.74
CA GLY A 862 16.21 9.30 -49.74
C GLY A 862 15.19 10.36 -49.31
N TYR A 863 14.75 10.36 -48.05
CA TYR A 863 13.85 11.40 -47.53
C TYR A 863 14.59 12.71 -47.30
N LYS A 864 13.90 13.84 -47.52
CA LYS A 864 14.46 15.17 -47.26
C LYS A 864 14.51 15.42 -45.76
N ILE A 865 15.68 15.86 -45.29
CA ILE A 865 15.90 16.36 -43.92
C ILE A 865 16.44 17.79 -44.02
N GLU A 866 15.87 18.70 -43.23
CA GLU A 866 16.30 20.10 -43.13
C GLU A 866 16.35 20.56 -41.68
N THR A 867 17.05 21.66 -41.39
CA THR A 867 17.09 22.24 -40.04
C THR A 867 15.72 22.79 -39.63
N ASP A 868 15.30 22.55 -38.39
CA ASP A 868 14.07 23.14 -37.87
C ASP A 868 14.20 24.66 -37.73
N SER A 869 13.20 25.40 -38.19
CA SER A 869 13.18 26.86 -38.22
C SER A 869 12.69 27.49 -36.91
N TYR A 870 12.29 26.68 -35.93
CA TYR A 870 11.64 27.12 -34.69
C TYR A 870 12.35 26.65 -33.41
N SER A 871 13.11 25.55 -33.48
CA SER A 871 13.72 24.90 -32.33
C SER A 871 15.20 24.60 -32.58
N PRO A 872 16.14 25.15 -31.79
CA PRO A 872 17.55 24.79 -31.90
C PRO A 872 17.75 23.30 -31.62
N ASN A 873 18.84 22.73 -32.16
CA ASN A 873 19.19 21.31 -32.01
C ASN A 873 18.14 20.31 -32.57
N THR A 874 17.25 20.77 -33.46
CA THR A 874 16.19 19.95 -34.09
C THR A 874 16.32 19.96 -35.61
N VAL A 875 16.03 18.83 -36.25
CA VAL A 875 15.85 18.69 -37.70
C VAL A 875 14.45 18.22 -38.03
N VAL A 876 14.03 18.44 -39.27
CA VAL A 876 12.70 18.09 -39.79
C VAL A 876 12.87 17.12 -40.94
N ALA A 877 12.31 15.92 -40.80
CA ALA A 877 12.21 14.93 -41.87
C ALA A 877 10.85 15.05 -42.57
N GLU A 878 10.87 15.03 -43.91
CA GLU A 878 9.70 15.15 -44.76
C GLU A 878 9.31 13.80 -45.37
N PHE A 879 8.09 13.34 -45.06
CA PHE A 879 7.53 12.08 -45.56
C PHE A 879 6.34 12.38 -46.47
N PRO A 880 6.43 12.11 -47.79
CA PRO A 880 5.26 12.16 -48.67
C PRO A 880 4.27 11.06 -48.30
N VAL A 881 3.00 11.41 -48.12
CA VAL A 881 1.90 10.51 -47.76
C VAL A 881 0.79 10.62 -48.81
N HIS A 882 0.15 9.48 -49.08
CA HIS A 882 -1.04 9.35 -49.92
C HIS A 882 -2.12 8.59 -49.14
N GLU A 883 -3.28 9.21 -48.95
CA GLU A 883 -4.44 8.64 -48.24
C GLU A 883 -5.23 7.71 -49.17
N LYS A 884 -4.93 6.41 -49.14
CA LYS A 884 -5.43 5.40 -50.10
C LYS A 884 -6.96 5.35 -50.27
N TYR A 885 -7.74 5.66 -49.24
CA TYR A 885 -9.20 5.71 -49.31
C TYR A 885 -9.72 7.11 -48.97
N PHE A 886 -9.15 8.11 -49.64
CA PHE A 886 -9.63 9.48 -49.65
C PHE A 886 -10.94 9.60 -50.46
N GLU A 887 -11.80 10.51 -50.04
CA GLU A 887 -13.01 10.94 -50.80
C GLU A 887 -13.16 12.45 -50.66
N ARG A 888 -13.13 12.95 -49.41
CA ARG A 888 -13.27 14.36 -49.04
C ARG A 888 -12.32 14.71 -47.90
N SER A 889 -11.75 15.91 -47.94
CA SER A 889 -10.93 16.45 -46.87
C SER A 889 -11.81 17.08 -45.78
N LYS A 890 -11.20 17.44 -44.65
CA LYS A 890 -11.81 18.29 -43.63
C LYS A 890 -12.29 19.68 -44.11
N ASN A 891 -11.87 20.13 -45.30
CA ASN A 891 -12.29 21.40 -45.89
C ASN A 891 -13.57 21.25 -46.74
N ASP A 892 -13.94 20.03 -47.13
CA ASP A 892 -15.04 19.73 -48.05
C ASP A 892 -16.31 19.25 -47.32
N VAL A 893 -16.33 19.33 -45.99
CA VAL A 893 -17.34 18.70 -45.12
C VAL A 893 -17.88 19.69 -44.11
N SER A 894 -19.21 19.79 -44.06
CA SER A 894 -19.88 20.75 -43.17
C SER A 894 -19.68 20.41 -41.69
N ILE A 895 -19.82 21.41 -40.82
CA ILE A 895 -19.90 21.20 -39.37
C ILE A 895 -21.03 20.24 -38.97
N TRP A 896 -22.14 20.24 -39.71
CA TRP A 896 -23.32 19.41 -39.48
C TRP A 896 -23.05 17.93 -39.77
N GLU A 897 -22.34 17.62 -40.85
CA GLU A 897 -21.98 16.24 -41.18
C GLU A 897 -21.01 15.65 -40.15
N GLN A 898 -20.06 16.45 -39.67
CA GLN A 898 -19.14 16.05 -38.61
C GLN A 898 -19.87 15.80 -37.27
N ALA A 899 -20.77 16.71 -36.87
CA ALA A 899 -21.60 16.55 -35.69
C ALA A 899 -22.51 15.31 -35.76
N GLU A 900 -23.16 15.08 -36.90
CA GLU A 900 -24.01 13.91 -37.15
C GLU A 900 -23.22 12.61 -37.13
N ASN A 901 -22.00 12.58 -37.68
CA ASN A 901 -21.15 11.40 -37.62
C ASN A 901 -20.71 11.08 -36.18
N ALA A 902 -20.39 12.08 -35.38
CA ALA A 902 -20.11 11.90 -33.96
C ALA A 902 -21.35 11.42 -33.18
N ALA A 903 -22.51 12.00 -33.43
CA ALA A 903 -23.78 11.63 -32.80
C ALA A 903 -24.17 10.18 -33.15
N ALA A 904 -24.05 9.80 -34.41
CA ALA A 904 -24.26 8.41 -34.85
C ALA A 904 -23.29 7.44 -34.15
N TYR A 905 -22.02 7.80 -33.98
CA TYR A 905 -21.07 6.97 -33.22
C TYR A 905 -21.38 6.91 -31.72
N GLN A 906 -21.88 7.99 -31.12
CA GLN A 906 -22.32 8.03 -29.72
C GLN A 906 -23.63 7.25 -29.50
N HIS A 907 -24.41 7.05 -30.57
CA HIS A 907 -25.67 6.30 -30.59
C HIS A 907 -25.44 4.79 -30.85
N TYR A 908 -24.63 4.41 -31.85
CA TYR A 908 -24.44 3.00 -32.24
C TYR A 908 -23.24 2.30 -31.58
N TRP A 909 -22.12 3.01 -31.36
CA TRP A 909 -20.88 2.43 -30.85
C TRP A 909 -20.63 2.75 -29.38
N SER A 910 -20.36 4.02 -29.07
CA SER A 910 -19.69 4.41 -27.82
C SER A 910 -20.65 4.47 -26.63
N ASP A 911 -20.40 3.62 -25.63
CA ASP A 911 -21.04 3.71 -24.32
C ASP A 911 -20.30 4.61 -23.32
N ASN A 912 -19.00 4.90 -23.54
CA ASN A 912 -18.31 6.02 -22.93
C ASN A 912 -18.64 7.33 -23.69
N GLN A 913 -17.67 7.93 -24.38
CA GLN A 913 -17.80 9.21 -25.09
C GLN A 913 -17.29 9.12 -26.54
N VAL A 914 -17.64 10.09 -27.38
CA VAL A 914 -17.03 10.28 -28.71
C VAL A 914 -16.22 11.57 -28.70
N SER A 915 -14.90 11.46 -28.60
CA SER A 915 -14.00 12.61 -28.68
C SER A 915 -13.83 13.04 -30.14
N ILE A 916 -14.36 14.22 -30.47
CA ILE A 916 -14.26 14.85 -31.79
C ILE A 916 -13.91 16.34 -31.65
N THR A 917 -13.08 16.83 -32.56
CA THR A 917 -12.85 18.24 -32.83
C THR A 917 -13.45 18.56 -34.20
N ILE A 918 -14.62 19.20 -34.23
CA ILE A 918 -15.31 19.61 -35.45
C ILE A 918 -14.56 20.79 -36.08
N THR A 919 -14.06 20.61 -37.30
CA THR A 919 -13.42 21.69 -38.04
C THR A 919 -14.45 22.51 -38.81
N PHE A 920 -14.30 23.85 -38.81
CA PHE A 920 -15.25 24.76 -39.44
C PHE A 920 -14.56 25.87 -40.22
N THR A 921 -15.16 26.31 -41.33
CA THR A 921 -14.75 27.50 -42.08
C THR A 921 -15.32 28.78 -41.43
N GLN A 922 -14.79 29.96 -41.77
CA GLN A 922 -15.27 31.22 -41.18
C GLN A 922 -16.74 31.50 -41.52
N ASP A 923 -17.22 31.00 -42.66
CA ASP A 923 -18.61 31.13 -43.14
C ASP A 923 -19.58 30.12 -42.48
N GLU A 924 -19.07 29.20 -41.66
CA GLU A 924 -19.85 28.27 -40.82
C GLU A 924 -19.83 28.65 -39.33
N ALA A 925 -19.09 29.71 -38.97
CA ALA A 925 -18.84 30.05 -37.57
C ALA A 925 -20.11 30.52 -36.82
N ASP A 926 -21.07 31.13 -37.52
CA ASP A 926 -22.38 31.53 -37.00
C ASP A 926 -23.30 30.34 -36.72
N GLN A 927 -23.13 29.24 -37.46
CA GLN A 927 -23.92 28.01 -37.31
C GLN A 927 -23.57 27.18 -36.07
N ILE A 928 -22.41 27.45 -35.42
CA ILE A 928 -21.93 26.71 -34.22
C ILE A 928 -22.98 26.68 -33.11
N LYS A 929 -23.66 27.81 -32.87
CA LYS A 929 -24.75 27.89 -31.88
C LYS A 929 -25.83 26.83 -32.16
N HIS A 930 -26.29 26.77 -33.40
CA HIS A 930 -27.38 25.89 -33.81
C HIS A 930 -26.97 24.42 -33.84
N VAL A 931 -25.69 24.12 -34.14
CA VAL A 931 -25.15 22.77 -33.95
C VAL A 931 -25.20 22.36 -32.49
N LEU A 932 -24.78 23.22 -31.55
CA LEU A 932 -24.86 22.91 -30.12
C LEU A 932 -26.30 22.67 -29.66
N GLU A 933 -27.24 23.54 -30.05
CA GLU A 933 -28.68 23.39 -29.78
C GLU A 933 -29.29 22.10 -30.39
N CYS A 934 -28.79 21.63 -31.54
CA CYS A 934 -29.30 20.44 -32.22
C CYS A 934 -28.66 19.11 -31.76
N TYR A 935 -27.55 19.15 -31.02
CA TYR A 935 -26.81 17.95 -30.60
C TYR A 935 -26.60 17.86 -29.07
N GLU A 936 -27.06 18.82 -28.28
CA GLU A 936 -27.00 18.82 -26.81
C GLU A 936 -27.69 17.64 -26.12
N ASP A 937 -28.52 16.87 -26.82
CA ASP A 937 -29.14 15.64 -26.33
C ASP A 937 -28.75 14.37 -27.12
N LYS A 938 -27.74 14.48 -27.99
CA LYS A 938 -27.19 13.38 -28.81
C LYS A 938 -25.71 13.13 -28.53
N LEU A 939 -24.99 14.13 -28.03
CA LEU A 939 -23.57 14.07 -27.69
C LEU A 939 -23.34 14.16 -26.18
N LYS A 940 -22.18 13.67 -25.74
CA LYS A 940 -21.70 13.83 -24.36
C LYS A 940 -20.62 14.90 -24.26
N SER A 941 -19.78 15.01 -25.27
CA SER A 941 -18.80 16.08 -25.44
C SER A 941 -18.64 16.45 -26.92
N VAL A 942 -18.15 17.66 -27.17
CA VAL A 942 -17.71 18.13 -28.50
C VAL A 942 -16.65 19.22 -28.33
N SER A 943 -15.69 19.30 -29.23
CA SER A 943 -14.76 20.43 -29.36
C SER A 943 -14.79 20.93 -30.82
N PHE A 944 -14.26 22.13 -31.08
CA PHE A 944 -14.22 22.70 -32.43
C PHE A 944 -12.82 23.22 -32.77
N LEU A 945 -12.55 23.50 -34.04
CA LEU A 945 -11.30 24.13 -34.50
C LEU A 945 -11.50 24.89 -35.82
N PRO A 946 -11.27 26.22 -35.87
CA PRO A 946 -11.38 26.97 -37.12
C PRO A 946 -10.31 26.56 -38.14
N ILE A 947 -10.71 26.36 -39.39
CA ILE A 947 -9.81 26.10 -40.53
C ILE A 947 -9.16 27.42 -40.94
N LYS A 948 -7.91 27.63 -40.51
CA LYS A 948 -7.11 28.81 -40.85
C LYS A 948 -5.93 28.42 -41.74
N LYS A 949 -5.67 29.22 -42.79
CA LYS A 949 -4.41 29.13 -43.56
C LYS A 949 -3.25 29.58 -42.66
N HIS A 950 -2.44 28.63 -42.22
CA HIS A 950 -1.29 28.87 -41.37
C HIS A 950 -0.05 29.30 -42.19
N GLY A 951 0.59 30.39 -41.77
CA GLY A 951 1.85 30.89 -42.33
C GLY A 951 3.11 30.17 -41.80
N TYR A 952 2.99 28.92 -41.36
CA TYR A 952 4.15 28.16 -40.87
C TYR A 952 5.06 27.77 -42.04
N LYS A 953 6.32 28.20 -41.99
CA LYS A 953 7.39 27.87 -42.93
C LYS A 953 7.62 26.35 -43.04
N GLN A 954 7.41 25.62 -41.94
CA GLN A 954 7.51 24.15 -41.87
C GLN A 954 6.22 23.61 -41.26
N ALA A 955 5.12 23.68 -42.01
CA ALA A 955 3.84 23.15 -41.56
C ALA A 955 3.90 21.63 -41.31
N PRO A 956 3.31 21.09 -40.22
CA PRO A 956 3.30 19.64 -39.92
C PRO A 956 2.59 18.78 -40.96
N TYR A 957 1.67 19.40 -41.71
CA TYR A 957 1.02 18.89 -42.91
C TYR A 957 1.16 19.99 -43.97
N GLU A 958 1.56 19.61 -45.19
CA GLU A 958 1.57 20.48 -46.36
C GLU A 958 0.93 19.73 -47.52
N GLU A 959 -0.20 20.20 -48.01
CA GLU A 959 -0.88 19.66 -49.18
C GLU A 959 0.02 19.77 -50.43
N ILE A 960 0.11 18.68 -51.19
CA ILE A 960 0.90 18.62 -52.44
C ILE A 960 0.06 18.01 -53.56
N THR A 961 0.47 18.22 -54.81
CA THR A 961 -0.16 17.52 -55.94
C THR A 961 0.34 16.07 -56.03
N ARG A 962 -0.42 15.24 -56.75
CA ARG A 962 -0.06 13.86 -57.04
C ARG A 962 1.29 13.77 -57.77
N GLU A 963 1.54 14.64 -58.75
CA GLU A 963 2.79 14.67 -59.51
C GLU A 963 3.98 14.96 -58.59
N LYS A 964 3.79 15.82 -57.58
CA LYS A 964 4.83 16.12 -56.59
C LYS A 964 5.05 14.95 -55.62
N TYR A 965 4.00 14.22 -55.24
CA TYR A 965 4.12 12.97 -54.49
C TYR A 965 4.92 11.92 -55.28
N GLU A 966 4.58 11.71 -56.56
CA GLU A 966 5.27 10.78 -57.47
C GLU A 966 6.71 11.21 -57.79
N GLU A 967 7.03 12.50 -57.76
CA GLU A 967 8.40 13.03 -57.85
C GLU A 967 9.22 12.69 -56.59
N LEU A 968 8.67 13.00 -55.40
CA LEU A 968 9.36 12.83 -54.12
C LEU A 968 9.58 11.35 -53.76
N THR A 969 8.66 10.46 -54.13
CA THR A 969 8.75 9.00 -53.85
C THR A 969 9.56 8.23 -54.89
N ARG A 970 9.90 8.82 -56.05
CA ARG A 970 10.56 8.12 -57.17
C ARG A 970 11.88 7.45 -56.80
N ASN A 971 12.65 8.08 -55.91
CA ASN A 971 13.99 7.66 -55.51
C ASN A 971 14.07 7.20 -54.04
N THR A 972 12.94 7.16 -53.32
CA THR A 972 12.93 6.68 -51.93
C THR A 972 13.13 5.18 -51.88
N LYS A 973 13.98 4.73 -50.96
CA LYS A 973 14.30 3.32 -50.71
C LYS A 973 13.59 2.85 -49.42
N PRO A 974 13.47 1.53 -49.17
CA PRO A 974 13.04 1.02 -47.88
C PRO A 974 13.89 1.58 -46.74
N LEU A 975 13.25 1.90 -45.63
CA LEU A 975 13.91 2.45 -44.44
C LEU A 975 14.34 1.29 -43.51
N TYR A 976 15.66 1.07 -43.41
CA TYR A 976 16.22 0.03 -42.56
C TYR A 976 16.63 0.62 -41.20
N LEU A 977 16.04 0.14 -40.11
CA LEU A 977 16.22 0.67 -38.74
C LEU A 977 16.88 -0.34 -37.79
N ASP A 978 17.61 -1.32 -38.32
CA ASP A 978 18.11 -2.46 -37.54
C ASP A 978 19.36 -2.18 -36.70
N GLU A 979 20.13 -1.16 -37.07
CA GLU A 979 21.37 -0.78 -36.37
C GLU A 979 21.19 0.42 -35.42
N THR A 980 19.96 0.92 -35.28
CA THR A 980 19.64 2.08 -34.43
C THR A 980 19.62 1.72 -32.93
N LYS A 981 20.24 2.58 -32.13
CA LYS A 981 20.41 2.48 -30.67
C LYS A 981 19.26 3.13 -29.90
N ASP A 982 18.49 4.06 -30.49
CA ASP A 982 17.25 4.64 -29.93
C ASP A 982 16.07 3.63 -29.86
N ARG A 983 16.35 2.32 -29.80
CA ARG A 983 15.34 1.29 -29.55
C ARG A 983 14.92 1.34 -28.08
N ALA A 984 13.61 1.52 -27.84
CA ALA A 984 13.01 1.07 -26.60
C ALA A 984 13.35 -0.43 -26.42
N ILE A 985 13.71 -0.82 -25.19
CA ILE A 985 13.97 -2.24 -24.89
C ILE A 985 12.67 -3.00 -25.17
N GLY A 986 12.71 -3.89 -26.17
CA GLY A 986 11.56 -4.65 -26.64
C GLY A 986 10.91 -5.50 -25.55
N GLU A 987 9.72 -6.02 -25.84
CA GLU A 987 8.91 -6.75 -24.86
C GLU A 987 9.72 -7.87 -24.18
N LYS A 988 9.93 -7.72 -22.87
CA LYS A 988 10.89 -8.52 -22.10
C LYS A 988 10.40 -9.94 -21.81
N PHE A 989 9.15 -10.26 -22.15
CA PHE A 989 8.44 -11.43 -21.65
C PHE A 989 7.48 -12.09 -22.67
N CYS A 990 7.25 -11.50 -23.84
CA CYS A 990 6.37 -12.07 -24.87
C CYS A 990 6.83 -11.66 -26.28
N ASP A 991 6.59 -12.54 -27.25
CA ASP A 991 6.49 -12.24 -28.67
C ASP A 991 5.12 -12.75 -29.21
N SER A 992 4.92 -12.76 -30.52
CA SER A 992 3.64 -13.19 -31.13
C SER A 992 3.35 -14.68 -30.95
N ASP A 993 4.39 -15.48 -30.65
CA ASP A 993 4.36 -16.94 -30.75
C ASP A 993 4.54 -17.60 -29.36
N SER A 994 5.10 -16.85 -28.38
CA SER A 994 5.47 -17.36 -27.06
C SER A 994 5.49 -16.26 -25.98
N CYS A 995 5.34 -16.65 -24.71
CA CYS A 995 5.63 -15.78 -23.57
C CYS A 995 6.58 -16.48 -22.58
N GLU A 996 7.70 -15.83 -22.24
CA GLU A 996 8.60 -16.21 -21.16
C GLU A 996 8.17 -15.55 -19.84
N LEU A 997 7.65 -16.35 -18.91
CA LEU A 997 7.42 -15.89 -17.55
C LEU A 997 8.74 -15.92 -16.76
N PRO A 998 9.10 -14.84 -16.02
CA PRO A 998 10.28 -14.86 -15.17
C PRO A 998 10.13 -15.92 -14.05
N ALA A 999 11.24 -16.53 -13.64
CA ALA A 999 11.24 -17.69 -12.73
C ALA A 999 10.62 -17.42 -11.33
N ASP A 1000 10.40 -16.16 -10.96
CA ASP A 1000 9.74 -15.73 -9.74
C ASP A 1000 8.28 -15.27 -9.92
N TYR A 1001 7.69 -15.38 -11.13
CA TYR A 1001 6.34 -14.86 -11.44
C TYR A 1001 5.24 -15.43 -10.54
N PHE A 1002 5.30 -16.73 -10.21
CA PHE A 1002 4.36 -17.40 -9.31
C PHE A 1002 4.80 -17.37 -7.82
N ASN A 1003 5.87 -16.65 -7.49
CA ASN A 1003 6.48 -16.62 -6.15
C ASN A 1003 6.32 -15.26 -5.41
N LYS A 1004 5.42 -14.38 -5.87
CA LYS A 1004 5.10 -13.08 -5.23
C LYS A 1004 3.61 -12.91 -4.97
#